data_AF-A0A927IIK1-F1
#
_entry.id   AF-A0A927IIK1-F1
#
_cell.length_a   1.000
_cell.length_b   1.000
_cell.length_c   1.000
_cell.angle_alpha   90.00
_cell.angle_beta   90.00
_cell.angle_gamma   90.00
#
_symmetry.space_group_name_H-M   'P 1'
#
loop_
_entity.id
_entity.type
_entity.pdbx_description
1 polymer ?
#
loop_
_entity_poly.entity_id
_entity_poly.type
_entity_poly.pdbx_seq_one_letter_code
_entity_poly.pdbx_strand_id
1 'polypeptide(L)'
;METTNQLPIYLIQDFAVVLVSAAFASWVCRKIGLSSIVGYLLAGIIVGTPQITFPYVTDGLRIQLLSQVGLVFIMFSIGLGFRLQRFKQLGLGVLFATFSTAILVLTLTRFLGGRLGFSAAECLFLAAMLMVSSSAVIGKTLQENGLTHRRFGQLALGMTLCEDMVAIVLLAFLGAYTSLDASASSDWGSMLGKVGMLLGFASLILIPGLILVPKLLRRLSQGGEANRELESLVALGLLFSMAFLTLYAGYSLALGAFLCGMIIAETPKVRLFNESFSGLRDMFVAVFFVAIGMAVDITKFPSALGLIALGLGLALLLRWLAATLSLLLVAEEPEEALKAGLSLTPVGEFSFVIAGMGVAAGAIGENFQIAAVGISFATTVLSPIMISKRSQISRLIPIGKLPLLPAYRRLWQKIGQRQNQSLLWRIVGPRLWQIGGWLVFVTALLVFSEPVSNTLQQNNPAWKNHHSWIYWSAASLLILAPTLALFRNVNAIAALIGESVSHGLRNRKTFRQTVIVLVRALGLTGLALWIANFLPLSLDTPYLLGGTALTVMLALFFGWRLLVRLQSDAEFALHTTVSQETPTERGARSLQEVGSDWGVRLEDWVIGASAQSGKSIGELGLRKRCGATIVSIERHGYYLPTIGPNTHLFPGDHIFATGSQEELQRLRQFLSESPALEDDGIDFNDAILGSVIVEPGSAAEGSTLRKLNWPRLLGIQVVAVRRDGQAPVPPSPEEPLKVGDHLLLVGTSKSIGDTKLQTSSPEPEEPPERG
;
A
#
# COMPACT_ATOMS: atom_id res chain seq x y z
N MET A 1 31.33 -33.06 -19.61
CA MET A 1 30.59 -33.69 -18.48
C MET A 1 31.05 -33.17 -17.11
N GLU A 2 32.24 -32.58 -16.95
CA GLU A 2 32.67 -31.98 -15.67
C GLU A 2 32.05 -30.61 -15.34
N THR A 3 31.52 -29.87 -16.32
CA THR A 3 30.93 -28.53 -16.07
C THR A 3 29.50 -28.55 -15.53
N THR A 4 28.72 -29.60 -15.80
CA THR A 4 27.30 -29.69 -15.37
C THR A 4 27.12 -30.06 -13.90
N ASN A 5 28.07 -30.75 -13.26
CA ASN A 5 27.97 -31.14 -11.85
C ASN A 5 28.33 -30.03 -10.86
N GLN A 6 28.94 -28.93 -11.31
CA GLN A 6 29.36 -27.83 -10.42
C GLN A 6 28.35 -26.68 -10.36
N LEU A 7 27.44 -26.54 -11.34
CA LEU A 7 26.39 -25.52 -11.37
C LEU A 7 25.54 -25.42 -10.08
N PRO A 8 25.01 -26.52 -9.50
CA PRO A 8 24.21 -26.43 -8.29
C PRO A 8 25.02 -25.99 -7.06
N ILE A 9 26.31 -26.37 -7.00
CA ILE A 9 27.21 -25.99 -5.90
C ILE A 9 27.44 -24.48 -5.94
N TYR A 10 27.76 -23.92 -7.12
CA TYR A 10 27.97 -22.48 -7.27
C TYR A 10 26.71 -21.67 -6.98
N LEU A 11 25.52 -22.13 -7.40
CA LEU A 11 24.28 -21.39 -7.12
C LEU A 11 23.97 -21.31 -5.62
N ILE A 12 24.09 -22.42 -4.89
CA ILE A 12 23.84 -22.45 -3.44
C ILE A 12 24.90 -21.60 -2.71
N GLN A 13 26.15 -21.68 -3.15
CA GLN A 13 27.24 -20.86 -2.63
C GLN A 13 26.98 -19.37 -2.83
N ASP A 14 26.55 -18.96 -4.03
CA ASP A 14 26.21 -17.57 -4.35
C ASP A 14 25.11 -17.06 -3.40
N PHE A 15 24.03 -17.84 -3.22
CA PHE A 15 22.97 -17.49 -2.25
C PHE A 15 23.48 -17.36 -0.83
N ALA A 16 24.34 -18.28 -0.37
CA ALA A 16 24.89 -18.24 0.98
C ALA A 16 25.75 -16.97 1.20
N VAL A 17 26.65 -16.66 0.26
CA VAL A 17 27.50 -15.46 0.32
C VAL A 17 26.65 -14.19 0.30
N VAL A 18 25.67 -14.11 -0.60
CA VAL A 18 24.76 -12.97 -0.74
C VAL A 18 23.95 -12.74 0.54
N LEU A 19 23.37 -13.79 1.13
CA LEU A 19 22.53 -13.64 2.33
C LEU A 19 23.35 -13.32 3.59
N VAL A 20 24.50 -13.96 3.78
CA VAL A 20 25.37 -13.70 4.94
C VAL A 20 25.94 -12.28 4.88
N SER A 21 26.43 -11.85 3.71
CA SER A 21 26.93 -10.49 3.52
C SER A 21 25.82 -9.44 3.69
N ALA A 22 24.62 -9.69 3.13
CA ALA A 22 23.46 -8.84 3.32
C ALA A 22 23.09 -8.69 4.80
N ALA A 23 23.02 -9.80 5.54
CA ALA A 23 22.68 -9.81 6.95
C ALA A 23 23.69 -9.02 7.79
N PHE A 24 24.99 -9.27 7.57
CA PHE A 24 26.06 -8.56 8.26
C PHE A 24 26.06 -7.06 7.95
N ALA A 25 26.05 -6.68 6.68
CA ALA A 25 26.06 -5.27 6.27
C ALA A 25 24.79 -4.53 6.72
N SER A 26 23.62 -5.17 6.65
CA SER A 26 22.36 -4.61 7.16
C SER A 26 22.38 -4.41 8.67
N TRP A 27 22.94 -5.36 9.42
CA TRP A 27 23.10 -5.23 10.87
C TRP A 27 24.01 -4.05 11.24
N VAL A 28 25.16 -3.90 10.56
CA VAL A 28 26.05 -2.74 10.74
C VAL A 28 25.34 -1.43 10.39
N CYS A 29 24.66 -1.37 9.24
CA CYS A 29 23.95 -0.17 8.80
C CYS A 29 22.84 0.23 9.79
N ARG A 30 22.08 -0.73 10.30
CA ARG A 30 21.04 -0.46 11.32
C ARG A 30 21.63 0.10 12.61
N LYS A 31 22.81 -0.38 13.05
CA LYS A 31 23.51 0.19 14.21
C LYS A 31 23.90 1.67 14.02
N ILE A 32 24.17 2.09 12.78
CA ILE A 32 24.55 3.46 12.42
C ILE A 32 23.30 4.31 12.09
N GLY A 33 22.09 3.75 12.17
CA GLY A 33 20.82 4.44 11.88
C GLY A 33 20.41 4.43 10.40
N LEU A 34 21.20 3.81 9.52
CA LEU A 34 20.92 3.71 8.08
C LEU A 34 19.84 2.65 7.77
N SER A 35 19.25 2.73 6.58
CA SER A 35 18.27 1.75 6.09
C SER A 35 18.93 0.41 5.74
N SER A 36 18.21 -0.69 5.94
CA SER A 36 18.66 -2.04 5.56
C SER A 36 19.02 -2.17 4.08
N ILE A 37 18.30 -1.45 3.20
CA ILE A 37 18.51 -1.47 1.75
C ILE A 37 19.90 -0.95 1.38
N VAL A 38 20.35 0.12 2.07
CA VAL A 38 21.71 0.65 1.90
C VAL A 38 22.74 -0.40 2.29
N GLY A 39 22.49 -1.15 3.36
CA GLY A 39 23.34 -2.28 3.76
C GLY A 39 23.43 -3.38 2.71
N TYR A 40 22.30 -3.75 2.08
CA TYR A 40 22.28 -4.75 1.01
C TYR A 40 23.08 -4.29 -0.23
N LEU A 41 22.93 -3.03 -0.64
CA LEU A 41 23.71 -2.47 -1.75
C LEU A 41 25.21 -2.45 -1.45
N LEU A 42 25.60 -2.02 -0.25
CA LEU A 42 27.01 -2.01 0.18
C LEU A 42 27.58 -3.43 0.24
N ALA A 43 26.82 -4.40 0.74
CA ALA A 43 27.22 -5.81 0.69
C ALA A 43 27.48 -6.25 -0.75
N GLY A 44 26.58 -5.90 -1.67
CA GLY A 44 26.76 -6.19 -3.10
C GLY A 44 28.02 -5.57 -3.70
N ILE A 45 28.28 -4.29 -3.43
CA ILE A 45 29.48 -3.60 -3.94
C ILE A 45 30.74 -4.29 -3.40
N ILE A 46 30.76 -4.63 -2.11
CA ILE A 46 31.91 -5.30 -1.49
C ILE A 46 32.12 -6.68 -2.11
N VAL A 47 31.06 -7.50 -2.20
CA VAL A 47 31.12 -8.87 -2.75
C VAL A 47 31.44 -8.88 -4.25
N GLY A 48 30.95 -7.90 -5.00
CA GLY A 48 31.17 -7.79 -6.45
C GLY A 48 32.53 -7.20 -6.83
N THR A 49 33.27 -6.59 -5.89
CA THR A 49 34.56 -5.96 -6.18
C THR A 49 35.66 -7.03 -6.31
N PRO A 50 36.27 -7.22 -7.50
CA PRO A 50 37.23 -8.30 -7.73
C PRO A 50 38.48 -8.26 -6.82
N GLN A 51 38.84 -7.07 -6.33
CA GLN A 51 40.04 -6.83 -5.53
C GLN A 51 39.82 -7.08 -4.02
N ILE A 52 38.57 -7.09 -3.54
CA ILE A 52 38.23 -7.16 -2.11
C ILE A 52 37.48 -8.47 -1.84
N THR A 53 38.24 -9.57 -1.93
CA THR A 53 37.96 -10.83 -1.20
C THR A 53 36.77 -11.68 -1.68
N PHE A 54 37.10 -12.91 -2.08
CA PHE A 54 36.25 -14.07 -2.43
C PHE A 54 35.84 -14.22 -3.91
N PRO A 55 36.55 -15.05 -4.71
CA PRO A 55 36.22 -15.33 -6.12
C PRO A 55 35.03 -16.31 -6.25
N TYR A 56 34.00 -16.15 -5.42
CA TYR A 56 32.90 -17.11 -5.34
C TYR A 56 31.74 -16.77 -6.29
N VAL A 57 31.45 -15.48 -6.51
CA VAL A 57 30.36 -15.05 -7.40
C VAL A 57 30.89 -14.15 -8.52
N THR A 58 31.52 -14.75 -9.52
CA THR A 58 32.15 -14.02 -10.64
C THR A 58 31.35 -14.06 -11.93
N ASP A 59 30.29 -14.87 -11.99
CA ASP A 59 29.51 -15.07 -13.20
C ASP A 59 28.37 -14.06 -13.30
N GLY A 60 28.49 -13.12 -14.23
CA GLY A 60 27.48 -12.10 -14.50
C GLY A 60 26.10 -12.67 -14.81
N LEU A 61 26.03 -13.87 -15.41
CA LEU A 61 24.75 -14.53 -15.71
C LEU A 61 24.05 -14.98 -14.41
N ARG A 62 24.79 -15.51 -13.44
CA ARG A 62 24.22 -15.93 -12.15
C ARG A 62 23.75 -14.72 -11.32
N ILE A 63 24.53 -13.63 -11.32
CA ILE A 63 24.13 -12.36 -10.71
C ILE A 63 22.84 -11.84 -11.34
N GLN A 64 22.74 -11.89 -12.68
CA GLN A 64 21.54 -11.48 -13.39
C GLN A 64 20.33 -12.35 -13.03
N LEU A 65 20.47 -13.68 -12.99
CA LEU A 65 19.40 -14.58 -12.56
C LEU A 65 18.94 -14.31 -11.12
N LEU A 66 19.87 -14.10 -10.19
CA LEU A 66 19.58 -13.75 -8.80
C LEU A 66 18.79 -12.45 -8.70
N SER A 67 19.21 -11.43 -9.46
CA SER A 67 18.51 -10.15 -9.54
C SER A 67 17.11 -10.29 -10.15
N GLN A 68 16.91 -11.14 -11.14
CA GLN A 68 15.60 -11.35 -11.75
C GLN A 68 14.62 -12.01 -10.78
N VAL A 69 15.04 -13.05 -10.05
CA VAL A 69 14.19 -13.68 -9.03
C VAL A 69 13.88 -12.70 -7.90
N GLY A 70 14.88 -11.94 -7.44
CA GLY A 70 14.70 -10.86 -6.48
C GLY A 70 13.66 -9.83 -6.94
N LEU A 71 13.76 -9.40 -8.19
CA LEU A 71 12.84 -8.45 -8.82
C LEU A 71 11.40 -8.96 -8.84
N VAL A 72 11.16 -10.25 -9.11
CA VAL A 72 9.80 -10.84 -9.05
C VAL A 72 9.17 -10.61 -7.69
N PHE A 73 9.87 -10.96 -6.61
CA PHE A 73 9.30 -10.85 -5.26
C PHE A 73 9.14 -9.41 -4.78
N ILE A 74 10.04 -8.50 -5.17
CA ILE A 74 9.88 -7.08 -4.88
C ILE A 74 8.64 -6.54 -5.59
N MET A 75 8.54 -6.76 -6.90
CA MET A 75 7.42 -6.27 -7.72
C MET A 75 6.09 -6.87 -7.26
N PHE A 76 6.10 -8.15 -6.89
CA PHE A 76 4.95 -8.81 -6.28
C PHE A 76 4.54 -8.16 -4.96
N SER A 77 5.49 -7.92 -4.05
CA SER A 77 5.21 -7.28 -2.77
C SER A 77 4.63 -5.88 -2.94
N ILE A 78 5.13 -5.12 -3.91
CA ILE A 78 4.59 -3.79 -4.22
C ILE A 78 3.16 -3.92 -4.75
N GLY A 79 2.92 -4.89 -5.64
CA GLY A 79 1.57 -5.22 -6.10
C GLY A 79 0.63 -5.59 -4.95
N LEU A 80 1.09 -6.37 -3.96
CA LEU A 80 0.32 -6.71 -2.76
C LEU A 80 -0.01 -5.49 -1.88
N GLY A 81 0.88 -4.50 -1.85
CA GLY A 81 0.68 -3.23 -1.14
C GLY A 81 -0.37 -2.32 -1.80
N PHE A 82 -0.66 -2.56 -3.08
CA PHE A 82 -1.59 -1.77 -3.87
C PHE A 82 -3.04 -2.21 -3.61
N ARG A 83 -3.81 -1.36 -2.90
CA ARG A 83 -5.27 -1.51 -2.78
C ARG A 83 -5.96 -0.35 -3.47
N LEU A 84 -6.86 -0.63 -4.41
CA LEU A 84 -7.63 0.38 -5.16
C LEU A 84 -8.44 1.32 -4.23
N GLN A 85 -8.75 0.87 -3.01
CA GLN A 85 -9.47 1.67 -2.01
C GLN A 85 -8.61 2.74 -1.34
N ARG A 86 -7.35 2.44 -1.00
CA ARG A 86 -6.43 3.43 -0.40
C ARG A 86 -6.25 4.63 -1.32
N PHE A 87 -6.26 4.39 -2.63
CA PHE A 87 -6.21 5.44 -3.65
C PHE A 87 -7.37 6.45 -3.56
N LYS A 88 -8.60 6.00 -3.27
CA LYS A 88 -9.75 6.89 -3.10
C LYS A 88 -9.60 7.78 -1.85
N GLN A 89 -8.93 7.29 -0.82
CA GLN A 89 -8.73 7.99 0.45
C GLN A 89 -7.65 9.09 0.37
N LEU A 90 -6.65 8.96 -0.52
CA LEU A 90 -5.57 9.94 -0.72
C LEU A 90 -6.05 11.27 -1.35
N GLY A 91 -7.20 11.25 -2.01
CA GLY A 91 -7.79 12.42 -2.69
C GLY A 91 -7.17 12.68 -4.07
N LEU A 92 -8.03 13.04 -5.04
CA LEU A 92 -7.62 13.33 -6.43
C LEU A 92 -6.55 14.44 -6.53
N GLY A 93 -6.49 15.33 -5.54
CA GLY A 93 -5.48 16.38 -5.46
C GLY A 93 -4.05 15.83 -5.36
N VAL A 94 -3.80 14.88 -4.45
CA VAL A 94 -2.46 14.28 -4.26
C VAL A 94 -2.02 13.53 -5.52
N LEU A 95 -2.97 12.86 -6.17
CA LEU A 95 -2.74 12.19 -7.45
C LEU A 95 -2.27 13.18 -8.52
N PHE A 96 -3.06 14.23 -8.75
CA PHE A 96 -2.76 15.24 -9.76
C PHE A 96 -1.41 15.91 -9.50
N ALA A 97 -1.14 16.25 -8.23
CA ALA A 97 0.14 16.81 -7.84
C ALA A 97 1.29 15.83 -8.13
N THR A 98 1.14 14.53 -7.84
CA THR A 98 2.19 13.53 -8.13
C THR A 98 2.47 13.39 -9.63
N PHE A 99 1.44 13.29 -10.47
CA PHE A 99 1.61 13.26 -11.93
C PHE A 99 2.22 14.56 -12.46
N SER A 100 1.80 15.70 -11.92
CA SER A 100 2.37 17.00 -12.28
C SER A 100 3.87 17.06 -11.92
N THR A 101 4.26 16.54 -10.75
CA THR A 101 5.67 16.45 -10.33
C THR A 101 6.45 15.62 -11.34
N ALA A 102 5.93 14.44 -11.72
CA ALA A 102 6.59 13.56 -12.68
C ALA A 102 6.80 14.25 -14.05
N ILE A 103 5.79 14.95 -14.58
CA ILE A 103 5.89 15.69 -15.84
C ILE A 103 6.89 16.85 -15.74
N LEU A 104 6.88 17.58 -14.62
CA LEU A 104 7.83 18.67 -14.39
C LEU A 104 9.27 18.15 -14.30
N VAL A 105 9.48 17.05 -13.57
CA VAL A 105 10.80 16.40 -13.47
C VAL A 105 11.27 15.94 -14.84
N LEU A 106 10.40 15.32 -15.65
CA LEU A 106 10.72 14.89 -17.02
C LEU A 106 11.14 16.06 -17.91
N THR A 107 10.31 17.10 -17.96
CA THR A 107 10.51 18.24 -18.87
C THR A 107 11.75 19.02 -18.50
N LEU A 108 11.96 19.30 -17.20
CA LEU A 108 13.13 20.03 -16.72
C LEU A 108 14.42 19.21 -16.87
N THR A 109 14.38 17.91 -16.58
CA THR A 109 15.55 17.03 -16.78
C THR A 109 15.90 16.89 -18.25
N ARG A 110 14.91 16.77 -19.15
CA ARG A 110 15.15 16.72 -20.60
C ARG A 110 15.70 18.05 -21.12
N PHE A 111 15.20 19.18 -20.62
CA PHE A 111 15.71 20.50 -20.99
C PHE A 111 17.17 20.69 -20.58
N LEU A 112 17.52 20.36 -19.32
CA LEU A 112 18.88 20.49 -18.80
C LEU A 112 19.83 19.44 -19.39
N GLY A 113 19.41 18.18 -19.45
CA GLY A 113 20.19 17.09 -20.03
C GLY A 113 20.49 17.30 -21.51
N GLY A 114 19.53 17.80 -22.29
CA GLY A 114 19.76 18.16 -23.69
C GLY A 114 20.81 19.27 -23.87
N ARG A 115 20.91 20.22 -22.92
CA ARG A 115 21.97 21.25 -22.93
C ARG A 115 23.35 20.69 -22.57
N LEU A 116 23.39 19.60 -21.81
CA LEU A 116 24.60 18.90 -21.40
C LEU A 116 25.05 17.83 -22.41
N GLY A 117 24.32 17.69 -23.52
CA GLY A 117 24.63 16.74 -24.59
C GLY A 117 24.13 15.32 -24.34
N PHE A 118 23.26 15.10 -23.35
CA PHE A 118 22.67 13.78 -23.14
C PHE A 118 21.68 13.43 -24.24
N SER A 119 21.67 12.15 -24.61
CA SER A 119 20.69 11.58 -25.52
C SER A 119 19.27 11.64 -24.92
N ALA A 120 18.25 11.49 -25.77
CA ALA A 120 16.86 11.45 -25.33
C ALA A 120 16.58 10.29 -24.36
N ALA A 121 17.24 9.14 -24.57
CA ALA A 121 17.15 7.98 -23.70
C ALA A 121 17.78 8.28 -22.33
N GLU A 122 19.00 8.80 -22.28
CA GLU A 122 19.68 9.19 -21.03
C GLU A 122 18.87 10.22 -20.24
N CYS A 123 18.29 11.23 -20.90
CA CYS A 123 17.41 12.20 -20.26
C CYS A 123 16.16 11.55 -19.66
N LEU A 124 15.54 10.62 -20.40
CA LEU A 124 14.33 9.93 -19.99
C LEU A 124 14.59 9.02 -18.78
N PHE A 125 15.65 8.21 -18.84
CA PHE A 125 16.06 7.34 -17.73
C PHE A 125 16.50 8.15 -16.51
N LEU A 126 17.27 9.24 -16.69
CA LEU A 126 17.65 10.12 -15.58
C LEU A 126 16.43 10.75 -14.92
N ALA A 127 15.49 11.26 -15.71
CA ALA A 127 14.25 11.79 -15.18
C ALA A 127 13.47 10.72 -14.42
N ALA A 128 13.35 9.52 -14.99
CA ALA A 128 12.64 8.41 -14.37
C ALA A 128 13.23 8.01 -13.01
N MET A 129 14.56 7.96 -12.90
CA MET A 129 15.25 7.74 -11.63
C MET A 129 14.94 8.83 -10.61
N LEU A 130 14.82 10.09 -11.05
CA LEU A 130 14.52 11.23 -10.19
C LEU A 130 13.03 11.41 -9.90
N MET A 131 12.11 10.65 -10.51
CA MET A 131 10.66 10.78 -10.28
C MET A 131 10.17 10.06 -9.02
N VAL A 132 10.92 9.08 -8.53
CA VAL A 132 10.45 8.15 -7.49
C VAL A 132 11.19 8.42 -6.17
N SER A 133 10.45 8.71 -5.09
CA SER A 133 11.03 8.85 -3.76
C SER A 133 11.24 7.52 -3.05
N SER A 134 12.05 7.51 -1.99
CA SER A 134 12.09 6.42 -1.01
C SER A 134 10.99 6.56 0.05
N SER A 135 9.89 5.83 -0.11
CA SER A 135 8.79 5.78 0.87
C SER A 135 9.26 5.29 2.26
N ALA A 136 10.16 4.29 2.30
CA ALA A 136 10.73 3.75 3.54
C ALA A 136 11.55 4.78 4.33
N VAL A 137 12.46 5.51 3.66
CA VAL A 137 13.31 6.53 4.30
C VAL A 137 12.47 7.71 4.77
N ILE A 138 11.53 8.17 3.94
CA ILE A 138 10.66 9.31 4.25
C ILE A 138 9.75 8.96 5.43
N GLY A 139 9.11 7.79 5.39
CA GLY A 139 8.23 7.33 6.47
C GLY A 139 8.94 7.19 7.80
N LYS A 140 10.12 6.54 7.80
CA LYS A 140 10.94 6.41 9.01
C LYS A 140 11.36 7.78 9.55
N THR A 141 11.87 8.67 8.69
CA THR A 141 12.33 10.00 9.12
C THR A 141 11.18 10.86 9.65
N LEU A 142 9.99 10.80 9.03
CA LEU A 142 8.82 11.52 9.55
C LEU A 142 8.33 10.93 10.88
N GLN A 143 8.36 9.60 11.03
CA GLN A 143 7.95 8.92 12.25
C GLN A 143 8.87 9.24 13.42
N GLU A 144 10.19 9.17 13.23
CA GLU A 144 11.20 9.47 14.25
C GLU A 144 11.12 10.92 14.74
N ASN A 145 10.75 11.85 13.86
CA ASN A 145 10.55 13.25 14.22
C ASN A 145 9.12 13.53 14.74
N GLY A 146 8.24 12.53 14.81
CA GLY A 146 6.84 12.70 15.21
C GLY A 146 6.02 13.58 14.26
N LEU A 147 6.37 13.62 12.97
CA LEU A 147 5.78 14.52 11.97
C LEU A 147 4.72 13.86 11.08
N THR A 148 4.47 12.56 11.23
CA THR A 148 3.50 11.78 10.42
C THR A 148 2.08 12.34 10.46
N HIS A 149 1.67 12.92 11.60
CA HIS A 149 0.33 13.47 11.78
C HIS A 149 0.16 14.89 11.19
N ARG A 150 1.25 15.56 10.78
CA ARG A 150 1.20 16.90 10.19
C ARG A 150 0.73 16.85 8.74
N ARG A 151 0.07 17.91 8.26
CA ARG A 151 -0.48 17.97 6.90
C ARG A 151 0.60 17.75 5.83
N PHE A 152 1.74 18.42 5.91
CA PHE A 152 2.86 18.19 4.97
C PHE A 152 3.40 16.74 5.04
N GLY A 153 3.39 16.11 6.22
CA GLY A 153 3.81 14.72 6.40
C GLY A 153 2.85 13.75 5.74
N GLN A 154 1.55 13.95 5.92
CA GLN A 154 0.50 13.20 5.22
C GLN A 154 0.56 13.39 3.70
N LEU A 155 0.81 14.62 3.23
CA LEU A 155 0.99 14.92 1.80
C LEU A 155 2.21 14.20 1.24
N ALA A 156 3.36 14.25 1.92
CA ALA A 156 4.57 13.56 1.50
C ALA A 156 4.34 12.04 1.43
N LEU A 157 3.80 11.42 2.49
CA LEU A 157 3.49 9.98 2.50
C LEU A 157 2.49 9.59 1.40
N GLY A 158 1.44 10.39 1.21
CA GLY A 158 0.46 10.17 0.17
C GLY A 158 1.06 10.27 -1.24
N MET A 159 1.94 11.25 -1.48
CA MET A 159 2.67 11.38 -2.73
C MET A 159 3.61 10.20 -2.96
N THR A 160 4.38 9.76 -1.96
CA THR A 160 5.27 8.59 -2.13
C THR A 160 4.51 7.34 -2.55
N LEU A 161 3.31 7.12 -1.99
CA LEU A 161 2.45 6.00 -2.39
C LEU A 161 1.96 6.11 -3.84
N CYS A 162 1.65 7.32 -4.30
CA CYS A 162 1.31 7.56 -5.71
C CYS A 162 2.55 7.43 -6.63
N GLU A 163 3.72 7.86 -6.18
CA GLU A 163 4.98 7.77 -6.93
C GLU A 163 5.38 6.31 -7.18
N ASP A 164 5.20 5.42 -6.20
CA ASP A 164 5.43 3.98 -6.38
C ASP A 164 4.58 3.43 -7.55
N MET A 165 3.34 3.91 -7.72
CA MET A 165 2.52 3.53 -8.88
C MET A 165 3.07 4.08 -10.19
N VAL A 166 3.47 5.37 -10.18
CA VAL A 166 4.06 6.01 -11.36
C VAL A 166 5.34 5.28 -11.75
N ALA A 167 6.17 4.88 -10.79
CA ALA A 167 7.39 4.12 -11.02
C ALA A 167 7.13 2.83 -11.79
N ILE A 168 6.04 2.14 -11.48
CA ILE A 168 5.69 0.88 -12.12
C ILE A 168 5.19 1.08 -13.55
N VAL A 169 4.29 2.05 -13.75
CA VAL A 169 3.86 2.43 -15.11
C VAL A 169 5.07 2.87 -15.94
N LEU A 170 6.00 3.59 -15.32
CA LEU A 170 7.22 4.06 -15.94
C LEU A 170 8.20 2.93 -16.26
N LEU A 171 8.38 1.95 -15.37
CA LEU A 171 9.19 0.75 -15.62
C LEU A 171 8.65 -0.06 -16.81
N ALA A 172 7.33 -0.24 -16.87
CA ALA A 172 6.68 -0.92 -17.97
C ALA A 172 6.86 -0.13 -19.28
N PHE A 173 6.67 1.19 -19.23
CA PHE A 173 6.89 2.10 -20.35
C PHE A 173 8.35 2.06 -20.85
N LEU A 174 9.32 2.17 -19.94
CA LEU A 174 10.74 2.15 -20.27
C LEU A 174 11.17 0.80 -20.85
N GLY A 175 10.66 -0.31 -20.33
CA GLY A 175 10.90 -1.63 -20.91
C GLY A 175 10.37 -1.75 -22.35
N ALA A 176 9.19 -1.17 -22.63
CA ALA A 176 8.65 -1.09 -23.98
C ALA A 176 9.40 -0.09 -24.87
N TYR A 177 9.94 0.99 -24.29
CA TYR A 177 10.78 1.95 -24.99
C TYR A 177 12.09 1.31 -25.44
N THR A 178 12.72 0.50 -24.59
CA THR A 178 13.97 -0.18 -24.91
C THR A 178 13.83 -1.32 -25.92
N SER A 179 12.62 -1.85 -26.12
CA SER A 179 12.34 -2.86 -27.15
C SER A 179 11.98 -2.24 -28.52
N LEU A 180 12.07 -0.92 -28.67
CA LEU A 180 11.95 -0.23 -29.96
C LEU A 180 13.31 -0.14 -30.65
N ASP A 181 13.35 -0.45 -31.94
CA ASP A 181 14.46 -0.05 -32.81
C ASP A 181 14.58 1.48 -32.83
N ALA A 182 15.82 1.99 -32.79
CA ALA A 182 16.12 3.41 -32.65
C ALA A 182 15.46 4.30 -33.73
N SER A 183 15.22 3.77 -34.93
CA SER A 183 14.56 4.46 -36.05
C SER A 183 13.05 4.65 -35.87
N ALA A 184 12.38 3.78 -35.10
CA ALA A 184 10.94 3.85 -34.85
C ALA A 184 10.58 4.73 -33.63
N SER A 185 11.58 5.16 -32.86
CA SER A 185 11.43 5.91 -31.60
C SER A 185 11.07 7.40 -31.75
N SER A 186 11.13 7.94 -32.98
CA SER A 186 10.87 9.36 -33.28
C SER A 186 9.42 9.65 -33.72
N ASP A 187 8.65 8.63 -34.07
CA ASP A 187 7.24 8.77 -34.43
C ASP A 187 6.35 8.68 -33.18
N TRP A 188 5.66 9.77 -32.85
CA TRP A 188 4.74 9.79 -31.71
C TRP A 188 3.57 8.81 -31.89
N GLY A 189 3.18 8.51 -33.14
CA GLY A 189 2.14 7.53 -33.46
C GLY A 189 2.53 6.11 -33.06
N SER A 190 3.78 5.70 -33.35
CA SER A 190 4.30 4.38 -32.99
C SER A 190 4.44 4.21 -31.48
N MET A 191 4.86 5.25 -30.76
CA MET A 191 5.01 5.24 -29.31
C MET A 191 3.65 5.18 -28.60
N LEU A 192 2.67 5.98 -29.03
CA LEU A 192 1.29 5.91 -28.53
C LEU A 192 0.67 4.53 -28.81
N GLY A 193 0.91 3.96 -30.00
CA GLY A 193 0.48 2.62 -30.35
C GLY A 193 1.05 1.55 -29.41
N LYS A 194 2.36 1.57 -29.13
CA LYS A 194 2.99 0.62 -28.21
C LYS A 194 2.59 0.80 -26.74
N VAL A 195 2.39 2.04 -26.28
CA VAL A 195 1.83 2.30 -24.94
C VAL A 195 0.41 1.77 -24.84
N GLY A 196 -0.41 2.00 -25.88
CA GLY A 196 -1.75 1.42 -25.99
C GLY A 196 -1.71 -0.11 -25.98
N MET A 197 -0.74 -0.71 -26.65
CA MET A 197 -0.52 -2.16 -26.65
C MET A 197 -0.10 -2.66 -25.26
N LEU A 198 0.82 -1.99 -24.57
CA LEU A 198 1.20 -2.38 -23.21
C LEU A 198 0.03 -2.27 -22.22
N LEU A 199 -0.70 -1.16 -22.23
CA LEU A 199 -1.89 -0.97 -21.40
C LEU A 199 -2.98 -1.98 -21.75
N GLY A 200 -3.11 -2.29 -23.05
CA GLY A 200 -3.98 -3.33 -23.54
C GLY A 200 -3.62 -4.68 -22.93
N PHE A 201 -2.38 -5.12 -23.09
CA PHE A 201 -1.88 -6.37 -22.51
C PHE A 201 -2.08 -6.44 -21.00
N ALA A 202 -1.71 -5.37 -20.29
CA ALA A 202 -1.88 -5.28 -18.85
C ALA A 202 -3.35 -5.43 -18.46
N SER A 203 -4.27 -4.76 -19.16
CA SER A 203 -5.71 -4.90 -18.91
C SER A 203 -6.24 -6.30 -19.24
N LEU A 204 -5.69 -6.97 -20.26
CA LEU A 204 -6.05 -8.31 -20.67
C LEU A 204 -5.68 -9.36 -19.62
N ILE A 205 -4.59 -9.13 -18.86
CA ILE A 205 -4.23 -9.97 -17.71
C ILE A 205 -5.00 -9.55 -16.45
N LEU A 206 -5.05 -8.25 -16.18
CA LEU A 206 -5.56 -7.70 -14.92
C LEU A 206 -7.07 -7.95 -14.75
N ILE A 207 -7.90 -7.69 -15.77
CA ILE A 207 -9.36 -7.79 -15.63
C ILE A 207 -9.82 -9.24 -15.43
N PRO A 208 -9.41 -10.22 -16.26
CA PRO A 208 -9.72 -11.62 -15.99
C PRO A 208 -9.09 -12.08 -14.67
N GLY A 209 -7.88 -11.64 -14.34
CA GLY A 209 -7.23 -11.92 -13.07
C GLY A 209 -8.07 -11.52 -11.85
N LEU A 210 -8.56 -10.27 -11.83
CA LEU A 210 -9.43 -9.74 -10.77
C LEU A 210 -10.76 -10.49 -10.64
N ILE A 211 -11.22 -11.19 -11.67
CA ILE A 211 -12.45 -11.98 -11.64
C ILE A 211 -12.18 -13.45 -11.29
N LEU A 212 -11.16 -14.05 -11.91
CA LEU A 212 -10.86 -15.48 -11.83
C LEU A 212 -10.10 -15.84 -10.56
N VAL A 213 -9.08 -15.07 -10.18
CA VAL A 213 -8.22 -15.39 -9.03
C VAL A 213 -9.01 -15.39 -7.71
N PRO A 214 -9.85 -14.37 -7.40
CA PRO A 214 -10.65 -14.42 -6.18
C PRO A 214 -11.64 -15.60 -6.17
N LYS A 215 -12.21 -15.97 -7.32
CA LYS A 215 -13.10 -17.15 -7.44
C LYS A 215 -12.36 -18.45 -7.22
N LEU A 216 -11.17 -18.59 -7.82
CA LEU A 216 -10.31 -19.75 -7.65
C LEU A 216 -9.91 -19.93 -6.18
N LEU A 217 -9.39 -18.87 -5.56
CA LEU A 217 -8.99 -18.89 -4.15
C LEU A 217 -10.18 -19.17 -3.22
N ARG A 218 -11.37 -18.59 -3.50
CA ARG A 218 -12.58 -18.91 -2.74
C ARG A 218 -12.96 -20.39 -2.84
N ARG A 219 -12.90 -20.99 -4.03
CA ARG A 219 -13.20 -22.42 -4.21
C ARG A 219 -12.22 -23.31 -3.45
N LEU A 220 -10.93 -22.98 -3.48
CA LEU A 220 -9.89 -23.72 -2.74
C LEU A 220 -10.06 -23.59 -1.22
N SER A 221 -10.59 -22.45 -0.77
CA SER A 221 -10.86 -22.17 0.65
C SER A 221 -12.12 -22.84 1.21
N GLN A 222 -13.01 -23.37 0.37
CA GLN A 222 -14.25 -24.01 0.82
C GLN A 222 -14.02 -25.35 1.55
N GLY A 223 -12.79 -25.88 1.52
CA GLY A 223 -12.37 -27.09 2.23
C GLY A 223 -11.95 -26.91 3.71
N GLY A 224 -12.06 -25.71 4.29
CA GLY A 224 -11.69 -25.42 5.70
C GLY A 224 -10.26 -24.89 5.89
N GLU A 225 -9.80 -24.80 7.14
CA GLU A 225 -8.48 -24.25 7.52
C GLU A 225 -7.27 -25.07 7.01
N ALA A 226 -7.50 -26.32 6.60
CA ALA A 226 -6.48 -27.28 6.18
C ALA A 226 -5.78 -26.97 4.84
N ASN A 227 -6.17 -25.90 4.13
CA ASN A 227 -5.67 -25.61 2.77
C ASN A 227 -4.81 -24.34 2.66
N ARG A 228 -4.29 -23.78 3.77
CA ARG A 228 -3.41 -22.58 3.73
C ARG A 228 -2.17 -22.79 2.87
N GLU A 229 -1.57 -23.98 2.94
CA GLU A 229 -0.43 -24.35 2.10
C GLU A 229 -0.78 -24.32 0.61
N LEU A 230 -1.91 -24.94 0.24
CA LEU A 230 -2.39 -24.96 -1.14
C LEU A 230 -2.69 -23.55 -1.68
N GLU A 231 -3.29 -22.69 -0.87
CA GLU A 231 -3.54 -21.29 -1.24
C GLU A 231 -2.23 -20.54 -1.52
N SER A 232 -1.21 -20.72 -0.67
CA SER A 232 0.12 -20.12 -0.87
C SER A 232 0.83 -20.67 -2.12
N LEU A 233 0.75 -21.99 -2.37
CA LEU A 233 1.31 -22.62 -3.56
C LEU A 233 0.63 -22.12 -4.84
N VAL A 234 -0.70 -21.97 -4.83
CA VAL A 234 -1.45 -21.43 -5.97
C VAL A 234 -1.11 -19.96 -6.20
N ALA A 235 -1.00 -19.15 -5.15
CA ALA A 235 -0.58 -17.76 -5.28
C ALA A 235 0.84 -17.63 -5.86
N LEU A 236 1.79 -18.45 -5.38
CA LEU A 236 3.15 -18.49 -5.90
C LEU A 236 3.21 -19.00 -7.34
N GLY A 237 2.42 -20.03 -7.67
CA GLY A 237 2.27 -20.53 -9.03
C GLY A 237 1.70 -19.47 -9.97
N LEU A 238 0.69 -18.72 -9.54
CA LEU A 238 0.14 -17.58 -10.28
C LEU A 238 1.17 -16.46 -10.48
N LEU A 239 1.99 -16.17 -9.46
CA LEU A 239 3.06 -15.17 -9.54
C LEU A 239 4.05 -15.50 -10.65
N PHE A 240 4.64 -16.70 -10.63
CA PHE A 240 5.59 -17.11 -11.66
C PHE A 240 4.93 -17.31 -13.03
N SER A 241 3.69 -17.79 -13.07
CA SER A 241 2.94 -17.92 -14.34
C SER A 241 2.70 -16.57 -14.99
N MET A 242 2.30 -15.54 -14.23
CA MET A 242 2.12 -14.20 -14.78
C MET A 242 3.45 -13.56 -15.19
N ALA A 243 4.49 -13.68 -14.37
CA ALA A 243 5.83 -13.19 -14.73
C ALA A 243 6.34 -13.84 -16.03
N PHE A 244 6.15 -15.15 -16.19
CA PHE A 244 6.48 -15.88 -17.39
C PHE A 244 5.66 -15.44 -18.60
N LEU A 245 4.33 -15.30 -18.46
CA LEU A 245 3.44 -14.83 -19.54
C LEU A 245 3.84 -13.44 -20.04
N THR A 246 4.17 -12.53 -19.13
CA THR A 246 4.61 -11.18 -19.51
C THR A 246 5.97 -11.19 -20.19
N LEU A 247 6.89 -12.04 -19.73
CA LEU A 247 8.20 -12.19 -20.36
C LEU A 247 8.10 -12.80 -21.76
N TYR A 248 7.26 -13.83 -21.92
CA TYR A 248 6.99 -14.46 -23.22
C TYR A 248 6.34 -13.50 -24.22
N ALA A 249 5.50 -12.59 -23.74
CA ALA A 249 4.90 -11.53 -24.56
C ALA A 249 5.87 -10.39 -24.93
N GLY A 250 7.15 -10.49 -24.53
CA GLY A 250 8.17 -9.48 -24.82
C GLY A 250 8.15 -8.27 -23.89
N TYR A 251 7.45 -8.36 -22.75
CA TYR A 251 7.46 -7.34 -21.70
C TYR A 251 8.38 -7.72 -20.54
N SER A 252 8.54 -6.82 -19.57
CA SER A 252 9.37 -7.08 -18.39
C SER A 252 8.72 -8.08 -17.44
N LEU A 253 9.53 -8.98 -16.88
CA LEU A 253 9.20 -9.88 -15.77
C LEU A 253 8.54 -9.14 -14.58
N ALA A 254 8.99 -7.91 -14.32
CA ALA A 254 8.48 -7.05 -13.26
C ALA A 254 6.98 -6.74 -13.41
N LEU A 255 6.52 -6.54 -14.66
CA LEU A 255 5.12 -6.21 -14.95
C LEU A 255 4.20 -7.35 -14.52
N GLY A 256 4.50 -8.59 -14.90
CA GLY A 256 3.68 -9.75 -14.54
C GLY A 256 3.63 -9.99 -13.03
N ALA A 257 4.78 -9.86 -12.36
CA ALA A 257 4.86 -10.00 -10.91
C ALA A 257 4.03 -8.94 -10.17
N PHE A 258 4.10 -7.69 -10.63
CA PHE A 258 3.29 -6.59 -10.09
C PHE A 258 1.79 -6.79 -10.34
N LEU A 259 1.40 -7.13 -11.57
CA LEU A 259 -0.01 -7.40 -11.90
C LEU A 259 -0.57 -8.53 -11.03
N CYS A 260 0.19 -9.61 -10.81
CA CYS A 260 -0.21 -10.70 -9.93
C CYS A 260 -0.42 -10.23 -8.48
N GLY A 261 0.52 -9.43 -7.96
CA GLY A 261 0.41 -8.83 -6.64
C GLY A 261 -0.86 -7.99 -6.49
N MET A 262 -1.16 -7.13 -7.46
CA MET A 262 -2.39 -6.32 -7.45
C MET A 262 -3.66 -7.19 -7.46
N ILE A 263 -3.67 -8.26 -8.24
CA ILE A 263 -4.81 -9.17 -8.31
C ILE A 263 -5.05 -9.86 -6.97
N ILE A 264 -3.98 -10.28 -6.29
CA ILE A 264 -4.06 -10.91 -4.96
C ILE A 264 -4.38 -9.87 -3.87
N ALA A 265 -3.91 -8.63 -4.01
CA ALA A 265 -4.14 -7.54 -3.06
C ALA A 265 -5.64 -7.23 -2.86
N GLU A 266 -6.40 -7.44 -3.92
CA GLU A 266 -7.84 -7.25 -4.01
C GLU A 266 -8.64 -8.45 -3.44
N THR A 267 -7.96 -9.51 -2.97
CA THR A 267 -8.62 -10.65 -2.30
C THR A 267 -8.83 -10.37 -0.81
N PRO A 268 -9.91 -10.88 -0.18
CA PRO A 268 -10.16 -10.69 1.26
C PRO A 268 -9.04 -11.23 2.17
N LYS A 269 -8.26 -12.19 1.67
CA LYS A 269 -7.18 -12.88 2.38
C LYS A 269 -5.80 -12.25 2.18
N VAL A 270 -5.69 -11.06 1.57
CA VAL A 270 -4.42 -10.38 1.33
C VAL A 270 -3.53 -10.29 2.57
N ARG A 271 -4.10 -10.15 3.78
CA ARG A 271 -3.31 -10.13 5.03
C ARG A 271 -2.56 -11.45 5.25
N LEU A 272 -3.25 -12.58 5.08
CA LEU A 272 -2.67 -13.92 5.20
C LEU A 272 -1.57 -14.13 4.14
N PHE A 273 -1.79 -13.69 2.89
CA PHE A 273 -0.76 -13.77 1.86
C PHE A 273 0.45 -12.89 2.19
N ASN A 274 0.23 -11.68 2.68
CA ASN A 274 1.33 -10.78 3.07
C ASN A 274 2.14 -11.37 4.23
N GLU A 275 1.50 -12.05 5.18
CA GLU A 275 2.16 -12.77 6.27
C GLU A 275 2.94 -13.99 5.73
N SER A 276 2.31 -14.85 4.93
CA SER A 276 2.94 -16.05 4.36
C SER A 276 4.14 -15.74 3.46
N PHE A 277 4.07 -14.66 2.68
CA PHE A 277 5.14 -14.26 1.76
C PHE A 277 6.13 -13.26 2.36
N SER A 278 5.91 -12.79 3.59
CA SER A 278 6.78 -11.78 4.23
C SER A 278 8.25 -12.22 4.27
N GLY A 279 8.51 -13.45 4.72
CA GLY A 279 9.88 -13.99 4.80
C GLY A 279 10.54 -14.15 3.42
N LEU A 280 9.81 -14.65 2.43
CA LEU A 280 10.30 -14.77 1.05
C LEU A 280 10.60 -13.40 0.45
N ARG A 281 9.70 -12.43 0.63
CA ARG A 281 9.90 -11.04 0.23
C ARG A 281 11.18 -10.49 0.84
N ASP A 282 11.31 -10.54 2.17
CA ASP A 282 12.43 -9.89 2.86
C ASP A 282 13.78 -10.51 2.45
N MET A 283 13.81 -11.83 2.24
CA MET A 283 14.98 -12.55 1.71
C MET A 283 15.30 -12.13 0.28
N PHE A 284 14.33 -12.16 -0.64
CA PHE A 284 14.56 -11.86 -2.05
C PHE A 284 14.78 -10.37 -2.34
N VAL A 285 14.25 -9.48 -1.49
CA VAL A 285 14.61 -8.06 -1.45
C VAL A 285 16.10 -7.90 -1.18
N ALA A 286 16.64 -8.59 -0.18
CA ALA A 286 18.07 -8.53 0.13
C ALA A 286 18.91 -9.06 -1.04
N VAL A 287 18.54 -10.23 -1.57
CA VAL A 287 19.21 -10.85 -2.73
C VAL A 287 19.24 -9.92 -3.94
N PHE A 288 18.12 -9.27 -4.25
CA PHE A 288 18.03 -8.31 -5.36
C PHE A 288 19.01 -7.15 -5.21
N PHE A 289 19.00 -6.48 -4.06
CA PHE A 289 19.83 -5.29 -3.84
C PHE A 289 21.31 -5.62 -3.74
N VAL A 290 21.67 -6.80 -3.19
CA VAL A 290 23.05 -7.29 -3.25
C VAL A 290 23.44 -7.54 -4.71
N ALA A 291 22.61 -8.22 -5.51
CA ALA A 291 22.91 -8.48 -6.92
C ALA A 291 23.06 -7.18 -7.74
N ILE A 292 22.23 -6.16 -7.48
CA ILE A 292 22.41 -4.82 -8.07
C ILE A 292 23.76 -4.23 -7.65
N GLY A 293 24.10 -4.29 -6.36
CA GLY A 293 25.37 -3.78 -5.85
C GLY A 293 26.58 -4.50 -6.47
N MET A 294 26.47 -5.80 -6.73
CA MET A 294 27.52 -6.57 -7.39
C MET A 294 27.71 -6.20 -8.86
N ALA A 295 26.66 -5.74 -9.52
CA ALA A 295 26.73 -5.23 -10.88
C ALA A 295 27.36 -3.82 -10.97
N VAL A 296 27.60 -3.14 -9.85
CA VAL A 296 28.24 -1.82 -9.80
C VAL A 296 29.76 -1.97 -9.84
N ASP A 297 30.37 -1.54 -10.95
CA ASP A 297 31.82 -1.44 -11.04
C ASP A 297 32.34 -0.19 -10.32
N ILE A 298 32.83 -0.37 -9.09
CA ILE A 298 33.35 0.71 -8.25
C ILE A 298 34.59 1.38 -8.85
N THR A 299 35.32 0.71 -9.75
CA THR A 299 36.52 1.29 -10.38
C THR A 299 36.16 2.50 -11.28
N LYS A 300 34.92 2.53 -11.79
CA LYS A 300 34.37 3.64 -12.60
C LYS A 300 33.71 4.73 -11.76
N PHE A 301 33.78 4.65 -10.43
CA PHE A 301 33.23 5.68 -9.54
C PHE A 301 33.77 7.10 -9.84
N PRO A 302 35.08 7.31 -10.08
CA PRO A 302 35.59 8.65 -10.41
C PRO A 302 34.97 9.24 -11.68
N SER A 303 34.72 8.42 -12.71
CA SER A 303 34.05 8.87 -13.94
C SER A 303 32.57 9.17 -13.74
N ALA A 304 31.92 8.56 -12.73
CA ALA A 304 30.52 8.80 -12.42
C ALA A 304 30.29 10.04 -11.52
N LEU A 305 31.34 10.60 -10.90
CA LEU A 305 31.22 11.74 -9.97
C LEU A 305 30.48 12.94 -10.57
N GLY A 306 30.71 13.26 -11.84
CA GLY A 306 30.01 14.35 -12.53
C GLY A 306 28.51 14.10 -12.62
N LEU A 307 28.10 12.87 -12.96
CA LEU A 307 26.69 12.46 -13.02
C LEU A 307 26.05 12.38 -11.63
N ILE A 308 26.79 11.93 -10.62
CA ILE A 308 26.34 11.92 -9.22
C ILE A 308 26.07 13.34 -8.75
N ALA A 309 27.03 14.26 -8.93
CA ALA A 309 26.89 15.66 -8.52
C ALA A 309 25.73 16.34 -9.24
N LEU A 310 25.59 16.11 -10.55
CA LEU A 310 24.47 16.60 -11.33
C LEU A 310 23.13 16.07 -10.81
N GLY A 311 22.98 14.74 -10.73
CA GLY A 311 21.74 14.11 -10.30
C GLY A 311 21.37 14.46 -8.85
N LEU A 312 22.36 14.62 -7.97
CA LEU A 312 22.16 15.14 -6.62
C LEU A 312 21.64 16.59 -6.66
N GLY A 313 22.23 17.47 -7.48
CA GLY A 313 21.74 18.83 -7.67
C GLY A 313 20.31 18.87 -8.20
N LEU A 314 19.97 18.02 -9.18
CA LEU A 314 18.61 17.89 -9.70
C LEU A 314 17.64 17.35 -8.63
N ALA A 315 18.04 16.38 -7.81
CA ALA A 315 17.21 15.87 -6.72
C ALA A 315 16.96 16.94 -5.63
N LEU A 316 18.01 17.65 -5.20
CA LEU A 316 17.92 18.63 -4.12
C LEU A 316 17.18 19.91 -4.52
N LEU A 317 17.27 20.32 -5.79
CA LEU A 317 16.69 21.58 -6.27
C LEU A 317 15.49 21.35 -7.17
N LEU A 318 15.71 20.73 -8.33
CA LEU A 318 14.68 20.61 -9.38
C LEU A 318 13.49 19.78 -8.89
N ARG A 319 13.74 18.60 -8.33
CA ARG A 319 12.67 17.72 -7.83
C ARG A 319 11.92 18.34 -6.66
N TRP A 320 12.64 18.90 -5.69
CA TRP A 320 12.02 19.62 -4.57
C TRP A 320 11.09 20.74 -5.04
N LEU A 321 11.56 21.57 -5.98
CA LEU A 321 10.77 22.66 -6.56
C LEU A 321 9.58 22.13 -7.36
N ALA A 322 9.76 21.08 -8.17
CA ALA A 322 8.70 20.45 -8.93
C ALA A 322 7.58 19.95 -8.01
N ALA A 323 7.92 19.22 -6.94
CA ALA A 323 6.95 18.72 -5.97
C ALA A 323 6.21 19.85 -5.24
N THR A 324 6.95 20.91 -4.87
CA THR A 324 6.36 22.10 -4.23
C THR A 324 5.38 22.79 -5.18
N LEU A 325 5.78 23.04 -6.43
CA LEU A 325 4.92 23.67 -7.45
C LEU A 325 3.67 22.84 -7.72
N SER A 326 3.79 21.53 -7.81
CA SER A 326 2.66 20.64 -8.05
C SER A 326 1.65 20.62 -6.90
N LEU A 327 2.10 20.73 -5.64
CA LEU A 327 1.22 20.91 -4.49
C LEU A 327 0.52 22.29 -4.50
N LEU A 328 1.22 23.34 -4.93
CA LEU A 328 0.62 24.66 -5.11
C LEU A 328 -0.46 24.68 -6.21
N LEU A 329 -0.28 23.90 -7.29
CA LEU A 329 -1.29 23.73 -8.35
C LEU A 329 -2.59 23.09 -7.85
N VAL A 330 -2.54 22.37 -6.73
CA VAL A 330 -3.71 21.78 -6.07
C VAL A 330 -4.23 22.67 -4.94
N ALA A 331 -3.71 23.90 -4.86
CA ALA A 331 -4.11 24.92 -3.90
C ALA A 331 -3.88 24.54 -2.43
N GLU A 332 -2.89 23.68 -2.17
CA GLU A 332 -2.36 23.43 -0.84
C GLU A 332 -1.66 24.69 -0.29
N GLU A 333 -1.55 24.75 1.04
CA GLU A 333 -0.94 25.90 1.70
C GLU A 333 0.56 26.00 1.37
N PRO A 334 1.12 27.17 1.02
CA PRO A 334 2.48 27.27 0.49
C PRO A 334 3.57 26.75 1.43
N GLU A 335 3.38 26.96 2.73
CA GLU A 335 4.32 26.46 3.74
C GLU A 335 4.26 24.93 3.85
N GLU A 336 3.07 24.34 3.80
CA GLU A 336 2.88 22.89 3.82
C GLU A 336 3.37 22.25 2.52
N ALA A 337 3.13 22.89 1.36
CA ALA A 337 3.62 22.46 0.05
C ALA A 337 5.14 22.42 0.00
N LEU A 338 5.82 23.47 0.51
CA LEU A 338 7.28 23.55 0.53
C LEU A 338 7.89 22.49 1.46
N LYS A 339 7.32 22.32 2.67
CA LYS A 339 7.77 21.28 3.62
C LYS A 339 7.55 19.88 3.07
N ALA A 340 6.42 19.63 2.39
CA ALA A 340 6.11 18.34 1.79
C ALA A 340 7.07 18.04 0.62
N GLY A 341 7.27 19.00 -0.29
CA GLY A 341 8.23 18.87 -1.37
C GLY A 341 9.65 18.59 -0.86
N LEU A 342 10.08 19.28 0.20
CA LEU A 342 11.40 19.06 0.81
C LEU A 342 11.55 17.64 1.35
N SER A 343 10.46 17.09 1.90
CA SER A 343 10.44 15.73 2.44
C SER A 343 10.54 14.66 1.35
N LEU A 344 10.19 14.97 0.09
CA LEU A 344 10.24 14.05 -1.07
C LEU A 344 11.60 13.97 -1.77
N THR A 345 12.65 14.51 -1.15
CA THR A 345 14.00 14.57 -1.70
C THR A 345 14.71 13.20 -1.80
N PRO A 346 14.59 12.26 -0.84
CA PRO A 346 15.24 10.95 -0.92
C PRO A 346 14.87 10.18 -2.18
N VAL A 347 15.88 9.83 -2.99
CA VAL A 347 15.66 9.02 -4.20
C VAL A 347 15.43 7.55 -3.83
N GLY A 348 14.38 6.97 -4.42
CA GLY A 348 13.84 5.65 -4.08
C GLY A 348 14.65 4.46 -4.56
N GLU A 349 14.25 3.29 -4.05
CA GLU A 349 14.84 2.00 -4.41
C GLU A 349 14.56 1.59 -5.87
N PHE A 350 13.45 2.08 -6.42
CA PHE A 350 13.07 1.91 -7.82
C PHE A 350 14.05 2.56 -8.79
N SER A 351 14.75 3.61 -8.36
CA SER A 351 15.70 4.33 -9.20
C SER A 351 16.88 3.44 -9.60
N PHE A 352 17.29 2.51 -8.74
CA PHE A 352 18.31 1.51 -9.08
C PHE A 352 17.80 0.50 -10.11
N VAL A 353 16.54 0.09 -9.97
CA VAL A 353 15.90 -0.85 -10.91
C VAL A 353 15.79 -0.24 -12.30
N ILE A 354 15.37 1.03 -12.36
CA ILE A 354 15.28 1.81 -13.59
C ILE A 354 16.66 1.95 -14.24
N ALA A 355 17.69 2.29 -13.45
CA ALA A 355 19.06 2.41 -13.95
C ALA A 355 19.59 1.09 -14.52
N GLY A 356 19.48 0.00 -13.74
CA GLY A 356 19.95 -1.32 -14.14
C GLY A 356 19.25 -1.84 -15.40
N MET A 357 17.94 -1.59 -15.53
CA MET A 357 17.20 -1.93 -16.76
C MET A 357 17.69 -1.13 -17.97
N GLY A 358 17.96 0.16 -17.81
CA GLY A 358 18.50 1.00 -18.89
C GLY A 358 19.88 0.56 -19.35
N VAL A 359 20.75 0.18 -18.41
CA VAL A 359 22.09 -0.34 -18.71
C VAL A 359 22.00 -1.71 -19.38
N ALA A 360 21.16 -2.62 -18.86
CA ALA A 360 20.96 -3.95 -19.44
C ALA A 360 20.39 -3.89 -20.87
N ALA A 361 19.59 -2.86 -21.18
CA ALA A 361 19.08 -2.60 -22.51
C ALA A 361 20.06 -1.86 -23.43
N GLY A 362 21.23 -1.42 -22.93
CA GLY A 362 22.16 -0.57 -23.66
C GLY A 362 21.64 0.85 -23.96
N ALA A 363 20.55 1.27 -23.30
CA ALA A 363 19.93 2.57 -23.53
C ALA A 363 20.66 3.74 -22.82
N ILE A 364 21.38 3.43 -21.73
CA ILE A 364 22.21 4.36 -20.97
C ILE A 364 23.54 3.69 -20.58
N GLY A 365 24.59 4.49 -20.37
CA GLY A 365 25.89 3.98 -19.94
C GLY A 365 25.91 3.47 -18.49
N GLU A 366 26.85 2.59 -18.17
CA GLU A 366 27.04 2.00 -16.82
C GLU A 366 27.19 3.04 -15.70
N ASN A 367 27.72 4.23 -16.02
CA ASN A 367 27.85 5.32 -15.05
C ASN A 367 26.51 5.78 -14.47
N PHE A 368 25.38 5.57 -15.15
CA PHE A 368 24.06 5.90 -14.62
C PHE A 368 23.63 4.98 -13.48
N GLN A 369 24.04 3.71 -13.49
CA GLN A 369 23.77 2.77 -12.40
C GLN A 369 24.59 3.14 -11.15
N ILE A 370 25.86 3.49 -11.32
CA ILE A 370 26.71 4.02 -10.25
C ILE A 370 26.11 5.34 -9.71
N ALA A 371 25.66 6.22 -10.62
CA ALA A 371 25.06 7.49 -10.26
C ALA A 371 23.77 7.31 -9.45
N ALA A 372 22.88 6.39 -9.85
CA ALA A 372 21.65 6.10 -9.11
C ALA A 372 21.95 5.73 -7.66
N VAL A 373 22.90 4.82 -7.43
CA VAL A 373 23.37 4.39 -6.11
C VAL A 373 23.94 5.56 -5.31
N GLY A 374 24.86 6.34 -5.91
CA GLY A 374 25.48 7.49 -5.26
C GLY A 374 24.47 8.58 -4.88
N ILE A 375 23.52 8.90 -5.76
CA ILE A 375 22.49 9.93 -5.53
C ILE A 375 21.54 9.48 -4.42
N SER A 376 21.06 8.24 -4.43
CA SER A 376 20.16 7.75 -3.39
C SER A 376 20.84 7.68 -2.02
N PHE A 377 22.10 7.24 -1.97
CA PHE A 377 22.88 7.26 -0.72
C PHE A 377 23.03 8.69 -0.20
N ALA A 378 23.49 9.62 -1.05
CA ALA A 378 23.67 11.02 -0.67
C ALA A 378 22.36 11.67 -0.20
N THR A 379 21.26 11.49 -0.94
CA THR A 379 19.95 12.06 -0.57
C THR A 379 19.38 11.44 0.70
N THR A 380 19.61 10.14 0.95
CA THR A 380 19.22 9.47 2.20
C THR A 380 19.95 10.05 3.41
N VAL A 381 21.26 10.31 3.27
CA VAL A 381 22.05 10.94 4.35
C VAL A 381 21.66 12.40 4.57
N LEU A 382 21.37 13.15 3.50
CA LEU A 382 21.00 14.57 3.59
C LEU A 382 19.58 14.80 4.09
N SER A 383 18.67 13.84 3.90
CA SER A 383 17.24 14.02 4.16
C SER A 383 16.87 14.32 5.62
N PRO A 384 17.38 13.61 6.65
CA PRO A 384 17.12 13.96 8.04
C PRO A 384 17.53 15.39 8.39
N ILE A 385 18.65 15.87 7.82
CA ILE A 385 19.14 17.25 8.01
C ILE A 385 18.16 18.24 7.39
N MET A 386 17.68 17.97 6.18
CA MET A 386 16.70 18.82 5.49
C MET A 386 15.37 18.88 6.25
N ILE A 387 14.85 17.73 6.69
CA ILE A 387 13.59 17.64 7.44
C ILE A 387 13.72 18.35 8.80
N SER A 388 14.85 18.22 9.49
CA SER A 388 15.12 18.94 10.73
C SER A 388 15.14 20.46 10.51
N LYS A 389 15.82 20.94 9.47
CA LYS A 389 15.94 22.37 9.13
C LYS A 389 14.78 22.95 8.30
N ARG A 390 13.70 22.18 8.11
CA ARG A 390 12.57 22.55 7.23
C ARG A 390 11.97 23.93 7.50
N SER A 391 11.89 24.34 8.76
CA SER A 391 11.31 25.64 9.17
C SER A 391 12.24 26.82 8.89
N GLN A 392 13.56 26.61 8.89
CA GLN A 392 14.52 27.62 8.50
C GLN A 392 14.50 27.80 6.98
N ILE A 393 14.46 26.69 6.24
CA ILE A 393 14.40 26.69 4.78
C ILE A 393 13.10 27.32 4.28
N SER A 394 11.95 27.04 4.92
CA SER A 394 10.67 27.64 4.53
C SER A 394 10.61 29.16 4.75
N ARG A 395 11.33 29.69 5.76
CA ARG A 395 11.40 31.13 6.02
C ARG A 395 12.25 31.90 5.01
N LEU A 396 13.26 31.24 4.42
CA LEU A 396 14.13 31.85 3.40
C LEU A 396 13.42 32.06 2.07
N ILE A 397 12.38 31.26 1.78
CA ILE A 397 11.63 31.34 0.51
C ILE A 397 10.18 31.78 0.80
N PRO A 398 9.87 33.08 0.73
CA PRO A 398 8.55 33.61 1.06
C PRO A 398 7.53 33.40 -0.09
N ILE A 399 7.29 32.15 -0.49
CA ILE A 399 6.31 31.77 -1.54
C ILE A 399 4.90 32.28 -1.17
N GLY A 400 4.58 32.35 0.13
CA GLY A 400 3.30 32.85 0.62
C GLY A 400 3.01 34.33 0.33
N LYS A 401 4.02 35.13 -0.07
CA LYS A 401 3.84 36.56 -0.43
C LYS A 401 3.50 36.78 -1.91
N LEU A 402 3.44 35.73 -2.73
CA LEU A 402 3.10 35.86 -4.14
C LEU A 402 1.62 36.31 -4.30
N PRO A 403 1.36 37.44 -4.97
CA PRO A 403 0.04 38.10 -4.96
C PRO A 403 -1.07 37.30 -5.65
N LEU A 404 -0.73 36.37 -6.55
CA LEU A 404 -1.68 35.58 -7.34
C LEU A 404 -2.17 34.32 -6.63
N LEU A 405 -1.45 33.83 -5.61
CA LEU A 405 -1.77 32.57 -4.93
C LEU A 405 -3.10 32.59 -4.14
N PRO A 406 -3.43 33.65 -3.37
CA PRO A 406 -4.71 33.72 -2.67
C PRO A 406 -5.91 33.74 -3.63
N ALA A 407 -5.78 34.42 -4.77
CA ALA A 407 -6.82 34.48 -5.80
C ALA A 407 -7.02 33.11 -6.48
N TYR A 408 -5.93 32.42 -6.83
CA TYR A 408 -5.97 31.06 -7.37
C TYR A 408 -6.61 30.05 -6.41
N ARG A 409 -6.23 30.09 -5.13
CA ARG A 409 -6.78 29.20 -4.10
C ARG A 409 -8.28 29.40 -3.92
N ARG A 410 -8.76 30.65 -3.90
CA ARG A 410 -10.20 30.96 -3.85
C ARG A 410 -10.95 30.43 -5.09
N LEU A 411 -10.35 30.48 -6.27
CA LEU A 411 -10.93 29.93 -7.50
C LEU A 411 -11.03 28.40 -7.41
N TRP A 412 -9.95 27.73 -6.99
CA TRP A 412 -9.91 26.28 -6.84
C TRP A 412 -10.91 25.75 -5.82
N GLN A 413 -11.02 26.43 -4.67
CA GLN A 413 -11.98 26.06 -3.62
C GLN A 413 -13.44 26.20 -4.10
N LYS A 414 -13.74 27.22 -4.93
CA LYS A 414 -15.06 27.38 -5.56
C LYS A 414 -15.36 26.26 -6.56
N ILE A 415 -14.36 25.74 -7.28
CA ILE A 415 -14.51 24.61 -8.21
C ILE A 415 -14.74 23.31 -7.42
N GLY A 416 -13.96 23.06 -6.37
CA GLY A 416 -14.09 21.87 -5.51
C GLY A 416 -15.44 21.78 -4.79
N GLN A 417 -15.96 22.91 -4.27
CA GLN A 417 -17.29 22.93 -3.63
C GLN A 417 -18.45 22.67 -4.60
N ARG A 418 -18.35 23.13 -5.87
CA ARG A 418 -19.39 22.84 -6.88
C ARG A 418 -19.42 21.37 -7.28
N GLN A 419 -18.27 20.71 -7.34
CA GLN A 419 -18.18 19.30 -7.72
C GLN A 419 -18.82 18.39 -6.66
N ASN A 420 -18.60 18.68 -5.37
CA ASN A 420 -19.17 17.91 -4.25
C ASN A 420 -20.67 18.18 -4.01
N GLN A 421 -21.21 19.30 -4.50
CA GLN A 421 -22.65 19.62 -4.44
C GLN A 421 -23.45 19.14 -5.66
N SER A 422 -22.81 18.88 -6.81
CA SER A 422 -23.53 18.35 -7.96
C SER A 422 -23.77 16.84 -7.79
N LEU A 423 -24.97 16.48 -7.33
CA LEU A 423 -25.50 15.10 -7.28
C LEU A 423 -25.15 14.30 -8.55
N LEU A 424 -25.15 14.97 -9.70
CA LEU A 424 -24.74 14.43 -10.98
C LEU A 424 -23.33 13.82 -11.02
N TRP A 425 -22.30 14.53 -10.57
CA TRP A 425 -20.92 14.02 -10.65
C TRP A 425 -20.69 12.86 -9.70
N ARG A 426 -21.37 12.86 -8.54
CA ARG A 426 -21.30 11.75 -7.56
C ARG A 426 -21.91 10.46 -8.10
N ILE A 427 -22.93 10.57 -8.96
CA ILE A 427 -23.61 9.41 -9.56
C ILE A 427 -22.98 9.00 -10.91
N VAL A 428 -22.51 9.97 -11.72
CA VAL A 428 -21.91 9.73 -13.04
C VAL A 428 -20.44 9.33 -12.95
N GLY A 429 -19.68 9.85 -11.98
CA GLY A 429 -18.24 9.61 -11.81
C GLY A 429 -17.85 8.12 -11.73
N PRO A 430 -18.49 7.29 -10.89
CA PRO A 430 -18.23 5.86 -10.84
C PRO A 430 -18.45 5.17 -12.20
N ARG A 431 -19.49 5.57 -12.94
CA ARG A 431 -19.82 5.02 -14.26
C ARG A 431 -18.83 5.44 -15.34
N LEU A 432 -18.28 6.66 -15.28
CA LEU A 432 -17.21 7.09 -16.17
C LEU A 432 -15.94 6.25 -15.99
N TRP A 433 -15.58 5.91 -14.75
CA TRP A 433 -14.47 5.00 -14.46
C TRP A 433 -14.72 3.58 -14.99
N GLN A 434 -15.95 3.09 -14.89
CA GLN A 434 -16.32 1.80 -15.50
C GLN A 434 -16.25 1.84 -17.03
N ILE A 435 -16.74 2.92 -17.67
CA ILE A 435 -16.64 3.09 -19.12
C ILE A 435 -15.17 3.12 -19.54
N GLY A 436 -14.33 3.89 -18.84
CA GLY A 436 -12.89 3.94 -19.12
C GLY A 436 -12.25 2.54 -19.03
N GLY A 437 -12.50 1.80 -17.95
CA GLY A 437 -11.95 0.45 -17.77
C GLY A 437 -12.40 -0.53 -18.86
N TRP A 438 -13.69 -0.57 -19.18
CA TRP A 438 -14.21 -1.43 -20.24
C TRP A 438 -13.73 -1.00 -21.63
N LEU A 439 -13.57 0.31 -21.87
CA LEU A 439 -13.08 0.83 -23.14
C LEU A 439 -11.63 0.39 -23.34
N VAL A 440 -10.76 0.59 -22.35
CA VAL A 440 -9.37 0.09 -22.38
C VAL A 440 -9.33 -1.43 -22.63
N PHE A 441 -10.18 -2.20 -21.95
CA PHE A 441 -10.24 -3.65 -22.13
C PHE A 441 -10.71 -4.09 -23.51
N VAL A 442 -11.75 -3.46 -24.06
CA VAL A 442 -12.18 -3.74 -25.44
C VAL A 442 -11.08 -3.37 -26.43
N THR A 443 -10.35 -2.28 -26.16
CA THR A 443 -9.21 -1.86 -27.00
C THR A 443 -8.16 -2.93 -26.99
N ALA A 444 -7.84 -3.44 -25.79
CA ALA A 444 -6.88 -4.51 -25.60
C ALA A 444 -7.25 -5.74 -26.41
N LEU A 445 -8.49 -6.21 -26.28
CA LEU A 445 -8.96 -7.39 -26.98
C LEU A 445 -8.89 -7.22 -28.51
N LEU A 446 -9.26 -6.04 -29.01
CA LEU A 446 -9.19 -5.73 -30.44
C LEU A 446 -7.75 -5.68 -30.93
N VAL A 447 -6.88 -4.91 -30.27
CA VAL A 447 -5.47 -4.72 -30.67
C VAL A 447 -4.65 -6.01 -30.55
N PHE A 448 -4.91 -6.84 -29.53
CA PHE A 448 -4.18 -8.10 -29.35
C PHE A 448 -4.72 -9.25 -30.18
N SER A 449 -5.93 -9.15 -30.72
CA SER A 449 -6.51 -10.22 -31.53
C SER A 449 -5.67 -10.56 -32.76
N GLU A 450 -5.14 -9.55 -33.44
CA GLU A 450 -4.33 -9.74 -34.65
C GLU A 450 -2.93 -10.33 -34.36
N PRO A 451 -2.11 -9.80 -33.43
CA PRO A 451 -0.83 -10.41 -33.06
C PRO A 451 -0.96 -11.86 -32.59
N VAL A 452 -2.01 -12.18 -31.84
CA VAL A 452 -2.27 -13.55 -31.36
C VAL A 452 -2.63 -14.47 -32.53
N SER A 453 -3.51 -14.02 -33.43
CA SER A 453 -3.81 -14.74 -34.67
C SER A 453 -2.54 -15.01 -35.49
N ASN A 454 -1.70 -13.99 -35.66
CA ASN A 454 -0.46 -14.09 -36.45
C ASN A 454 0.54 -15.07 -35.82
N THR A 455 0.68 -15.05 -34.49
CA THR A 455 1.55 -15.98 -33.76
C THR A 455 1.04 -17.43 -33.88
N LEU A 456 -0.27 -17.64 -33.77
CA LEU A 456 -0.90 -18.95 -33.94
C LEU A 456 -0.72 -19.49 -35.36
N GLN A 457 -0.80 -18.61 -36.37
CA GLN A 457 -0.58 -18.97 -37.77
C GLN A 457 0.89 -19.25 -38.10
N GLN A 458 1.83 -18.52 -37.51
CA GLN A 458 3.27 -18.76 -37.68
C GLN A 458 3.70 -20.10 -37.08
N ASN A 459 3.19 -20.43 -35.89
CA ASN A 459 3.52 -21.69 -35.23
C ASN A 459 2.80 -22.91 -35.84
N ASN A 460 1.64 -22.70 -36.49
CA ASN A 460 0.86 -23.77 -37.13
C ASN A 460 0.26 -23.32 -38.48
N PRO A 461 0.91 -23.60 -39.63
CA PRO A 461 0.45 -23.13 -40.95
C PRO A 461 -0.94 -23.66 -41.35
N ALA A 462 -1.43 -24.75 -40.74
CA ALA A 462 -2.79 -25.26 -40.93
C ALA A 462 -3.89 -24.30 -40.41
N TRP A 463 -3.56 -23.40 -39.49
CA TRP A 463 -4.49 -22.39 -38.97
C TRP A 463 -4.81 -21.29 -39.99
N LYS A 464 -3.94 -21.09 -40.99
CA LYS A 464 -4.07 -20.04 -42.01
C LYS A 464 -5.31 -20.20 -42.90
N ASN A 465 -5.71 -21.44 -43.21
CA ASN A 465 -6.71 -21.70 -44.27
C ASN A 465 -8.09 -22.18 -43.76
N HIS A 466 -8.21 -22.86 -42.61
CA HIS A 466 -9.49 -23.45 -42.17
C HIS A 466 -9.98 -23.03 -40.78
N HIS A 467 -9.10 -22.58 -39.89
CA HIS A 467 -9.43 -22.35 -38.48
C HIS A 467 -9.43 -20.86 -38.08
N SER A 468 -9.02 -19.96 -38.98
CA SER A 468 -9.04 -18.51 -38.75
C SER A 468 -10.43 -17.99 -38.38
N TRP A 469 -11.50 -18.52 -39.00
CA TRP A 469 -12.88 -18.12 -38.68
C TRP A 469 -13.30 -18.50 -37.24
N ILE A 470 -12.77 -19.60 -36.70
CA ILE A 470 -13.05 -20.05 -35.33
C ILE A 470 -12.41 -19.07 -34.34
N TYR A 471 -11.16 -18.69 -34.59
CA TYR A 471 -10.45 -17.71 -33.77
C TYR A 471 -11.19 -16.36 -33.74
N TRP A 472 -11.53 -15.81 -34.91
CA TRP A 472 -12.23 -14.53 -35.01
C TRP A 472 -13.65 -14.59 -34.43
N SER A 473 -14.33 -15.73 -34.53
CA SER A 473 -15.65 -15.94 -33.91
C SER A 473 -15.57 -16.05 -32.38
N ALA A 474 -14.53 -16.70 -31.86
CA ALA A 474 -14.27 -16.76 -30.42
C ALA A 474 -13.88 -15.38 -29.87
N ALA A 475 -13.03 -14.64 -30.59
CA ALA A 475 -12.63 -13.28 -30.25
C ALA A 475 -13.83 -12.32 -30.26
N SER A 476 -14.68 -12.38 -31.30
CA SER A 476 -15.89 -11.54 -31.38
C SER A 476 -16.88 -11.85 -30.24
N LEU A 477 -17.05 -13.13 -29.89
CA LEU A 477 -17.87 -13.54 -28.75
C LEU A 477 -17.33 -13.01 -27.42
N LEU A 478 -16.01 -13.01 -27.25
CA LEU A 478 -15.35 -12.54 -26.04
C LEU A 478 -15.40 -11.00 -25.92
N ILE A 479 -15.32 -10.27 -27.05
CA ILE A 479 -15.48 -8.80 -27.13
C ILE A 479 -16.94 -8.37 -26.95
N LEU A 480 -17.91 -9.23 -27.27
CA LEU A 480 -19.34 -8.92 -27.18
C LEU A 480 -19.79 -8.58 -25.76
N ALA A 481 -19.33 -9.32 -24.74
CA ALA A 481 -19.77 -9.07 -23.37
C ALA A 481 -19.30 -7.69 -22.82
N PRO A 482 -18.02 -7.30 -22.97
CA PRO A 482 -17.53 -5.97 -22.60
C PRO A 482 -18.16 -4.81 -23.40
N THR A 483 -18.40 -4.99 -24.71
CA THR A 483 -19.04 -3.96 -25.54
C THR A 483 -20.50 -3.71 -25.14
N LEU A 484 -21.23 -4.77 -24.77
CA LEU A 484 -22.56 -4.66 -24.16
C LEU A 484 -22.51 -3.93 -22.81
N ALA A 485 -21.44 -4.09 -22.03
CA ALA A 485 -21.24 -3.35 -20.80
C ALA A 485 -21.08 -1.84 -21.04
N LEU A 486 -20.25 -1.46 -22.02
CA LEU A 486 -20.12 -0.06 -22.46
C LEU A 486 -21.46 0.53 -22.90
N PHE A 487 -22.20 -0.21 -23.73
CA PHE A 487 -23.54 0.20 -24.18
C PHE A 487 -24.48 0.47 -23.01
N ARG A 488 -24.53 -0.43 -22.02
CA ARG A 488 -25.37 -0.28 -20.83
C ARG A 488 -24.97 0.93 -19.99
N ASN A 489 -23.68 1.16 -19.78
CA ASN A 489 -23.20 2.30 -18.99
C ASN A 489 -23.46 3.63 -19.69
N VAL A 490 -23.26 3.71 -21.02
CA VAL A 490 -23.61 4.90 -21.83
C VAL A 490 -25.10 5.20 -21.72
N ASN A 491 -25.97 4.19 -21.87
CA ASN A 491 -27.42 4.38 -21.72
C ASN A 491 -27.81 4.85 -20.31
N ALA A 492 -27.12 4.32 -19.30
CA ALA A 492 -27.41 4.64 -17.92
C ALA A 492 -26.95 6.07 -17.56
N ILE A 493 -25.83 6.56 -18.13
CA ILE A 493 -25.43 7.98 -18.04
C ILE A 493 -26.41 8.87 -18.79
N ALA A 494 -26.85 8.48 -20.00
CA ALA A 494 -27.83 9.24 -20.76
C ALA A 494 -29.13 9.46 -19.97
N ALA A 495 -29.60 8.42 -19.28
CA ALA A 495 -30.75 8.49 -18.39
C ALA A 495 -30.54 9.48 -17.22
N LEU A 496 -29.39 9.41 -16.53
CA LEU A 496 -29.05 10.29 -15.42
C LEU A 496 -28.92 11.76 -15.83
N ILE A 497 -28.24 12.02 -16.95
CA ILE A 497 -28.11 13.38 -17.50
C ILE A 497 -29.50 13.90 -17.88
N GLY A 498 -30.31 13.09 -18.57
CA GLY A 498 -31.69 13.47 -18.90
C GLY A 498 -32.53 13.83 -17.66
N GLU A 499 -32.41 13.07 -16.57
CA GLU A 499 -33.13 13.32 -15.32
C GLU A 499 -32.69 14.61 -14.64
N SER A 500 -31.40 14.91 -14.68
CA SER A 500 -30.84 16.11 -14.05
C SER A 500 -31.10 17.42 -14.80
N VAL A 501 -31.01 17.42 -16.13
CA VAL A 501 -31.19 18.63 -16.95
C VAL A 501 -32.68 18.95 -17.09
N SER A 502 -33.55 17.96 -16.91
CA SER A 502 -35.00 18.16 -16.91
C SER A 502 -35.58 18.67 -15.58
N HIS A 503 -34.75 18.84 -14.55
CA HIS A 503 -35.18 19.35 -13.25
C HIS A 503 -35.56 20.85 -13.35
N GLY A 504 -36.83 21.19 -13.09
CA GLY A 504 -37.33 22.58 -13.10
C GLY A 504 -37.97 23.07 -14.41
N LEU A 505 -38.07 22.24 -15.45
CA LEU A 505 -38.67 22.64 -16.75
C LEU A 505 -40.17 22.32 -16.83
N ARG A 506 -40.95 23.25 -17.41
CA ARG A 506 -42.42 23.14 -17.61
C ARG A 506 -42.83 21.99 -18.55
N ASN A 507 -41.95 21.57 -19.47
CA ASN A 507 -42.19 20.45 -20.40
C ASN A 507 -41.23 19.27 -20.14
N ARG A 508 -41.20 18.81 -18.87
CA ARG A 508 -40.22 17.86 -18.32
C ARG A 508 -40.10 16.55 -19.09
N LYS A 509 -41.22 15.92 -19.49
CA LYS A 509 -41.21 14.58 -20.11
C LYS A 509 -40.55 14.59 -21.49
N THR A 510 -40.97 15.51 -22.37
CA THR A 510 -40.52 15.57 -23.76
C THR A 510 -39.06 15.99 -23.82
N PHE A 511 -38.68 17.04 -23.08
CA PHE A 511 -37.30 17.52 -23.04
C PHE A 511 -36.33 16.48 -22.46
N ARG A 512 -36.72 15.78 -21.38
CA ARG A 512 -35.96 14.66 -20.83
C ARG A 512 -35.73 13.58 -21.89
N GLN A 513 -36.78 13.19 -22.61
CA GLN A 513 -36.70 12.13 -23.61
C GLN A 513 -35.80 12.52 -24.79
N THR A 514 -35.86 13.78 -25.24
CA THR A 514 -34.97 14.30 -26.28
C THR A 514 -33.50 14.29 -25.84
N VAL A 515 -33.20 14.74 -24.61
CA VAL A 515 -31.84 14.74 -24.06
C VAL A 515 -31.30 13.31 -23.93
N ILE A 516 -32.12 12.36 -23.45
CA ILE A 516 -31.71 10.94 -23.36
C ILE A 516 -31.40 10.39 -24.75
N VAL A 517 -32.26 10.61 -25.75
CA VAL A 517 -32.06 10.13 -27.12
C VAL A 517 -30.81 10.74 -27.73
N LEU A 518 -30.58 12.04 -27.54
CA LEU A 518 -29.41 12.76 -28.07
C LEU A 518 -28.10 12.24 -27.45
N VAL A 519 -28.02 12.18 -26.13
CA VAL A 519 -26.81 11.70 -25.42
C VAL A 519 -26.55 10.23 -25.73
N ARG A 520 -27.60 9.42 -25.84
CA ARG A 520 -27.50 8.02 -26.27
C ARG A 520 -26.99 7.91 -27.70
N ALA A 521 -27.56 8.66 -28.64
CA ALA A 521 -27.12 8.64 -30.03
C ALA A 521 -25.65 9.03 -30.14
N LEU A 522 -25.22 10.12 -29.48
CA LEU A 522 -23.83 10.57 -29.43
C LEU A 522 -22.88 9.56 -28.80
N GLY A 523 -23.28 8.93 -27.69
CA GLY A 523 -22.47 7.91 -27.04
C GLY A 523 -22.32 6.64 -27.87
N LEU A 524 -23.39 6.24 -28.58
CA LEU A 524 -23.37 5.06 -29.47
C LEU A 524 -22.60 5.30 -30.76
N THR A 525 -22.73 6.47 -31.37
CA THR A 525 -21.90 6.83 -32.53
C THR A 525 -20.44 6.96 -32.13
N GLY A 526 -20.13 7.57 -30.99
CA GLY A 526 -18.78 7.60 -30.45
C GLY A 526 -18.18 6.21 -30.23
N LEU A 527 -18.95 5.29 -29.64
CA LEU A 527 -18.53 3.90 -29.44
C LEU A 527 -18.35 3.15 -30.77
N ALA A 528 -19.25 3.34 -31.73
CA ALA A 528 -19.16 2.70 -33.04
C ALA A 528 -17.94 3.18 -33.85
N LEU A 529 -17.70 4.51 -33.88
CA LEU A 529 -16.51 5.10 -34.50
C LEU A 529 -15.23 4.60 -33.84
N TRP A 530 -15.26 4.47 -32.51
CA TRP A 530 -14.13 3.98 -31.74
C TRP A 530 -13.82 2.50 -32.03
N ILE A 531 -14.84 1.62 -32.04
CA ILE A 531 -14.65 0.21 -32.43
C ILE A 531 -14.16 0.09 -33.87
N ALA A 532 -14.72 0.89 -34.80
CA ALA A 532 -14.32 0.86 -36.21
C ALA A 532 -12.84 1.23 -36.41
N ASN A 533 -12.28 2.10 -35.57
CA ASN A 533 -10.87 2.50 -35.65
C ASN A 533 -9.89 1.41 -35.16
N PHE A 534 -10.33 0.56 -34.22
CA PHE A 534 -9.50 -0.51 -33.66
C PHE A 534 -9.83 -1.90 -34.24
N LEU A 535 -10.82 -2.00 -35.11
CA LEU A 535 -11.17 -3.25 -35.77
C LEU A 535 -10.03 -3.60 -36.75
N PRO A 536 -9.39 -4.76 -36.60
CA PRO A 536 -8.36 -5.20 -37.54
C PRO A 536 -9.01 -5.43 -38.90
N LEU A 537 -8.77 -4.49 -39.83
CA LEU A 537 -9.36 -4.47 -41.18
C LEU A 537 -8.74 -5.50 -42.13
N SER A 538 -7.80 -6.33 -41.68
CA SER A 538 -7.17 -7.43 -42.41
C SER A 538 -8.10 -8.64 -42.64
N LEU A 539 -9.43 -8.44 -42.57
CA LEU A 539 -10.45 -9.44 -42.87
C LEU A 539 -10.62 -9.58 -44.38
N ASP A 540 -9.55 -10.00 -45.08
CA ASP A 540 -9.49 -10.08 -46.54
C ASP A 540 -10.42 -11.13 -47.17
N THR A 541 -11.20 -11.89 -46.38
CA THR A 541 -12.14 -12.90 -46.91
C THR A 541 -13.58 -12.69 -46.42
N PRO A 542 -14.58 -12.62 -47.34
CA PRO A 542 -15.99 -12.36 -47.00
C PRO A 542 -16.61 -13.46 -46.13
N TYR A 543 -16.06 -14.67 -46.14
CA TYR A 543 -16.49 -15.78 -45.28
C TYR A 543 -16.14 -15.57 -43.80
N LEU A 544 -15.04 -14.88 -43.49
CA LEU A 544 -14.67 -14.50 -42.11
C LEU A 544 -15.64 -13.47 -41.53
N LEU A 545 -16.01 -12.47 -42.33
CA LEU A 545 -17.01 -11.46 -41.97
C LEU A 545 -18.40 -12.08 -41.78
N GLY A 546 -18.80 -12.99 -42.67
CA GLY A 546 -20.09 -13.69 -42.55
C GLY A 546 -20.18 -14.60 -41.31
N GLY A 547 -19.14 -15.38 -41.02
CA GLY A 547 -19.10 -16.29 -39.87
C GLY A 547 -19.06 -15.55 -38.52
N THR A 548 -18.28 -14.48 -38.44
CA THR A 548 -18.21 -13.63 -37.23
C THR A 548 -19.52 -12.86 -36.99
N ALA A 549 -20.16 -12.34 -38.04
CA ALA A 549 -21.45 -11.67 -37.91
C ALA A 549 -22.56 -12.64 -37.48
N LEU A 550 -22.57 -13.86 -38.02
CA LEU A 550 -23.55 -14.89 -37.64
C LEU A 550 -23.39 -15.34 -36.19
N THR A 551 -22.15 -15.55 -35.71
CA THR A 551 -21.88 -15.93 -34.32
C THR A 551 -22.22 -14.83 -33.32
N VAL A 552 -21.95 -13.56 -33.65
CA VAL A 552 -22.39 -12.41 -32.85
C VAL A 552 -23.91 -12.32 -32.81
N MET A 553 -24.59 -12.52 -33.94
CA MET A 553 -26.06 -12.48 -34.02
C MET A 553 -26.71 -13.60 -33.19
N LEU A 554 -26.18 -14.83 -33.29
CA LEU A 554 -26.64 -15.97 -32.49
C LEU A 554 -26.37 -15.77 -30.99
N ALA A 555 -25.21 -15.21 -30.62
CA ALA A 555 -24.87 -14.89 -29.24
C ALA A 555 -25.76 -13.79 -28.64
N LEU A 556 -26.11 -12.77 -29.43
CA LEU A 556 -27.08 -11.74 -29.04
C LEU A 556 -28.51 -12.28 -28.93
N PHE A 557 -28.89 -13.25 -29.77
CA PHE A 557 -30.24 -13.81 -29.77
C PHE A 557 -30.46 -14.86 -28.66
N PHE A 558 -29.56 -15.85 -28.55
CA PHE A 558 -29.67 -16.94 -27.56
C PHE A 558 -28.94 -16.66 -26.24
N GLY A 559 -27.81 -15.96 -26.29
CA GLY A 559 -26.89 -15.77 -25.17
C GLY A 559 -27.11 -14.48 -24.36
N TRP A 560 -28.04 -13.59 -24.75
CA TRP A 560 -28.22 -12.28 -24.10
C TRP A 560 -28.37 -12.36 -22.58
N ARG A 561 -29.20 -13.30 -22.09
CA ARG A 561 -29.40 -13.49 -20.64
C ARG A 561 -28.16 -14.00 -19.93
N LEU A 562 -27.36 -14.85 -20.58
CA LEU A 562 -26.10 -15.38 -20.03
C LEU A 562 -25.01 -14.31 -20.01
N LEU A 563 -24.86 -13.55 -21.10
CA LEU A 563 -23.95 -12.41 -21.21
C LEU A 563 -24.27 -11.35 -20.16
N VAL A 564 -25.56 -11.02 -19.97
CA VAL A 564 -26.02 -10.09 -18.93
C VAL A 564 -25.75 -10.62 -17.53
N ARG A 565 -25.86 -11.93 -17.28
CA ARG A 565 -25.53 -12.54 -15.98
C ARG A 565 -24.03 -12.52 -15.71
N LEU A 566 -23.22 -13.02 -16.65
CA LEU A 566 -21.76 -13.00 -16.54
C LEU A 566 -21.23 -11.59 -16.34
N GLN A 567 -21.82 -10.60 -17.03
CA GLN A 567 -21.49 -9.20 -16.88
C GLN A 567 -21.91 -8.66 -15.51
N SER A 568 -23.15 -8.94 -15.06
CA SER A 568 -23.62 -8.52 -13.74
C SER A 568 -22.74 -9.11 -12.64
N ASP A 569 -22.28 -10.36 -12.80
CA ASP A 569 -21.37 -11.04 -11.87
C ASP A 569 -19.95 -10.47 -11.93
N ALA A 570 -19.45 -10.12 -13.12
CA ALA A 570 -18.15 -9.48 -13.30
C ALA A 570 -18.15 -8.07 -12.72
N GLU A 571 -19.21 -7.29 -12.98
CA GLU A 571 -19.40 -5.95 -12.44
C GLU A 571 -19.61 -6.00 -10.93
N PHE A 572 -20.40 -6.95 -10.42
CA PHE A 572 -20.56 -7.18 -9.00
C PHE A 572 -19.25 -7.64 -8.35
N ALA A 573 -18.47 -8.53 -8.98
CA ALA A 573 -17.16 -8.93 -8.47
C ALA A 573 -16.20 -7.74 -8.43
N LEU A 574 -16.10 -6.95 -9.51
CA LEU A 574 -15.22 -5.79 -9.58
C LEU A 574 -15.66 -4.70 -8.59
N HIS A 575 -16.96 -4.45 -8.47
CA HIS A 575 -17.51 -3.48 -7.54
C HIS A 575 -17.40 -3.94 -6.09
N THR A 576 -17.67 -5.21 -5.78
CA THR A 576 -17.51 -5.73 -4.41
C THR A 576 -16.06 -5.67 -3.99
N THR A 577 -15.13 -6.09 -4.84
CA THR A 577 -13.69 -6.05 -4.59
C THR A 577 -13.17 -4.62 -4.39
N VAL A 578 -13.52 -3.69 -5.29
CA VAL A 578 -13.14 -2.27 -5.21
C VAL A 578 -13.88 -1.50 -4.09
N SER A 579 -14.97 -2.06 -3.54
CA SER A 579 -15.82 -1.43 -2.51
C SER A 579 -15.99 -2.27 -1.25
N GLN A 580 -15.04 -3.18 -0.96
CA GLN A 580 -14.92 -3.83 0.35
C GLN A 580 -14.45 -2.79 1.39
N GLU A 581 -15.29 -1.79 1.65
CA GLU A 581 -15.28 -1.10 2.93
C GLU A 581 -15.46 -2.16 4.00
N THR A 582 -14.56 -2.17 4.98
CA THR A 582 -14.74 -2.99 6.18
C THR A 582 -16.12 -2.69 6.79
N PRO A 583 -16.79 -3.65 7.47
CA PRO A 583 -18.06 -3.38 8.16
C PRO A 583 -18.00 -2.12 9.02
N THR A 584 -16.79 -1.88 9.55
CA THR A 584 -16.33 -0.72 10.28
C THR A 584 -16.45 0.60 9.48
N GLU A 585 -15.82 0.69 8.31
CA GLU A 585 -15.88 1.88 7.43
C GLU A 585 -17.29 2.16 6.90
N ARG A 586 -18.09 1.11 6.63
CA ARG A 586 -19.52 1.27 6.26
C ARG A 586 -20.33 1.86 7.40
N GLY A 587 -20.06 1.46 8.65
CA GLY A 587 -20.69 2.00 9.85
C GLY A 587 -20.44 3.51 10.00
N ALA A 588 -19.17 3.93 10.05
CA ALA A 588 -18.77 5.34 10.11
C ALA A 588 -19.41 6.18 9.00
N ARG A 589 -19.32 5.70 7.76
CA ARG A 589 -19.80 6.43 6.59
C ARG A 589 -21.32 6.54 6.56
N SER A 590 -22.04 5.47 6.91
CA SER A 590 -23.51 5.51 7.00
C SER A 590 -23.98 6.48 8.09
N LEU A 591 -23.29 6.51 9.24
CA LEU A 591 -23.56 7.49 10.29
C LEU A 591 -23.30 8.92 9.81
N GLN A 592 -22.16 9.18 9.16
CA GLN A 592 -21.84 10.50 8.61
C GLN A 592 -22.80 10.94 7.49
N GLU A 593 -23.19 10.04 6.58
CA GLU A 593 -24.12 10.35 5.48
C GLU A 593 -25.51 10.68 6.03
N VAL A 594 -26.05 9.84 6.92
CA VAL A 594 -27.35 10.10 7.58
C VAL A 594 -27.30 11.37 8.43
N GLY A 595 -26.21 11.60 9.16
CA GLY A 595 -26.02 12.84 9.91
C GLY A 595 -26.02 14.07 9.00
N SER A 596 -25.32 14.01 7.88
CA SER A 596 -25.24 15.12 6.92
C SER A 596 -26.58 15.48 6.28
N ASP A 597 -27.42 14.48 5.99
CA ASP A 597 -28.78 14.70 5.45
C ASP A 597 -29.69 15.43 6.45
N TRP A 598 -29.44 15.24 7.75
CA TRP A 598 -30.16 15.90 8.85
C TRP A 598 -29.48 17.19 9.34
N GLY A 599 -28.39 17.62 8.69
CA GLY A 599 -27.60 18.79 9.12
C GLY A 599 -26.82 18.57 10.44
N VAL A 600 -26.67 17.31 10.86
CA VAL A 600 -26.00 16.88 12.09
C VAL A 600 -24.53 16.62 11.78
N ARG A 601 -23.64 17.42 12.37
CA ARG A 601 -22.19 17.30 12.17
C ARG A 601 -21.61 16.26 13.12
N LEU A 602 -21.14 15.14 12.56
CA LEU A 602 -20.46 14.07 13.29
C LEU A 602 -18.95 14.26 13.17
N GLU A 603 -18.27 14.34 14.31
CA GLU A 603 -16.80 14.29 14.39
C GLU A 603 -16.36 12.99 15.06
N ASP A 604 -15.27 12.43 14.54
CA ASP A 604 -14.61 11.24 15.08
C ASP A 604 -13.30 11.60 15.77
N TRP A 605 -13.00 10.94 16.88
CA TRP A 605 -11.69 11.02 17.52
C TRP A 605 -11.34 9.76 18.30
N VAL A 606 -10.04 9.54 18.50
CA VAL A 606 -9.50 8.44 19.31
C VAL A 606 -9.28 8.91 20.74
N ILE A 607 -9.73 8.14 21.71
CA ILE A 607 -9.45 8.40 23.12
C ILE A 607 -8.00 8.02 23.43
N GLY A 608 -7.24 8.94 24.02
CA GLY A 608 -5.91 8.65 24.54
C GLY A 608 -5.91 7.90 25.88
N ALA A 609 -4.73 7.71 26.47
CA ALA A 609 -4.62 7.27 27.86
C ALA A 609 -4.83 8.47 28.80
N SER A 610 -6.07 8.81 29.13
CA SER A 610 -6.44 9.94 29.98
C SER A 610 -7.20 9.49 31.25
N ALA A 611 -7.36 10.37 32.25
CA ALA A 611 -8.08 10.08 33.51
C ALA A 611 -9.58 9.77 33.29
N GLN A 612 -10.10 10.14 32.10
CA GLN A 612 -11.47 9.90 31.71
C GLN A 612 -11.63 8.50 31.06
N SER A 613 -10.53 7.84 30.68
CA SER A 613 -10.51 6.47 30.20
C SER A 613 -10.78 5.48 31.34
N GLY A 614 -11.70 4.54 31.12
CA GLY A 614 -12.19 3.56 32.08
C GLY A 614 -13.52 3.92 32.75
N LYS A 615 -13.98 5.17 32.66
CA LYS A 615 -15.26 5.61 33.26
C LYS A 615 -16.45 5.35 32.33
N SER A 616 -17.63 5.18 32.92
CA SER A 616 -18.88 5.04 32.17
C SER A 616 -19.37 6.40 31.63
N ILE A 617 -20.07 6.41 30.50
CA ILE A 617 -20.61 7.64 29.91
C ILE A 617 -21.57 8.37 30.87
N GLY A 618 -22.29 7.61 31.69
CA GLY A 618 -23.16 8.12 32.75
C GLY A 618 -22.39 8.86 33.84
N GLU A 619 -21.27 8.30 34.31
CA GLU A 619 -20.37 8.96 35.29
C GLU A 619 -19.73 10.23 34.72
N LEU A 620 -19.37 10.20 33.44
CA LEU A 620 -18.74 11.34 32.78
C LEU A 620 -19.72 12.51 32.56
N GLY A 621 -21.02 12.22 32.43
CA GLY A 621 -22.06 13.24 32.29
C GLY A 621 -21.85 14.17 31.08
N LEU A 622 -21.31 13.63 29.99
CA LEU A 622 -20.77 14.38 28.85
C LEU A 622 -21.76 15.38 28.24
N ARG A 623 -23.02 14.98 28.08
CA ARG A 623 -24.07 15.87 27.54
C ARG A 623 -24.35 17.07 28.45
N LYS A 624 -24.33 16.88 29.78
CA LYS A 624 -24.54 17.97 30.75
C LYS A 624 -23.34 18.92 30.83
N ARG A 625 -22.12 18.41 30.67
CA ARG A 625 -20.88 19.19 30.80
C ARG A 625 -20.46 19.88 29.51
N CYS A 626 -20.54 19.18 28.39
CA CYS A 626 -19.99 19.63 27.12
C CYS A 626 -21.07 19.99 26.09
N GLY A 627 -22.33 19.60 26.28
CA GLY A 627 -23.42 19.79 25.31
C GLY A 627 -23.44 18.77 24.18
N ALA A 628 -22.29 18.19 23.84
CA ALA A 628 -22.16 17.16 22.80
C ALA A 628 -22.71 15.79 23.22
N THR A 629 -23.20 15.03 22.23
CA THR A 629 -23.80 13.70 22.42
C THR A 629 -23.02 12.65 21.63
N ILE A 630 -22.61 11.57 22.31
CA ILE A 630 -21.98 10.43 21.64
C ILE A 630 -23.06 9.60 20.93
N VAL A 631 -22.84 9.34 19.65
CA VAL A 631 -23.76 8.62 18.75
C VAL A 631 -23.32 7.17 18.58
N SER A 632 -22.01 6.91 18.47
CA SER A 632 -21.48 5.56 18.42
C SER A 632 -20.05 5.49 18.98
N ILE A 633 -19.64 4.31 19.43
CA ILE A 633 -18.27 4.01 19.83
C ILE A 633 -17.82 2.84 18.99
N GLU A 634 -16.71 3.00 18.27
CA GLU A 634 -16.01 1.91 17.63
C GLU A 634 -14.87 1.44 18.53
N ARG A 635 -14.86 0.15 18.81
CA ARG A 635 -13.85 -0.53 19.62
C ARG A 635 -13.27 -1.70 18.83
N HIS A 636 -11.96 -1.67 18.60
CA HIS A 636 -11.25 -2.72 17.86
C HIS A 636 -11.92 -3.08 16.52
N GLY A 637 -12.45 -2.09 15.80
CA GLY A 637 -13.11 -2.28 14.52
C GLY A 637 -14.59 -2.69 14.57
N TYR A 638 -15.20 -2.75 15.76
CA TYR A 638 -16.64 -3.04 15.93
C TYR A 638 -17.38 -1.84 16.53
N TYR A 639 -18.51 -1.48 15.92
CA TYR A 639 -19.39 -0.43 16.43
C TYR A 639 -20.28 -1.00 17.52
N LEU A 640 -20.37 -0.29 18.64
CA LEU A 640 -21.37 -0.52 19.67
C LEU A 640 -22.68 0.14 19.22
N PRO A 641 -23.70 -0.63 18.81
CA PRO A 641 -24.95 -0.08 18.26
C PRO A 641 -25.86 0.51 19.34
N THR A 642 -25.60 0.18 20.61
CA THR A 642 -26.35 0.67 21.76
C THR A 642 -25.37 1.23 22.76
N ILE A 643 -25.44 2.54 22.94
CA ILE A 643 -24.68 3.25 23.95
C ILE A 643 -25.63 3.55 25.11
N GLY A 644 -25.35 2.95 26.25
CA GLY A 644 -26.04 3.23 27.49
C GLY A 644 -25.19 4.09 28.44
N PRO A 645 -25.79 4.61 29.52
CA PRO A 645 -25.04 5.30 30.57
C PRO A 645 -23.96 4.41 31.21
N ASN A 646 -24.12 3.08 31.18
CA ASN A 646 -23.15 2.12 31.74
C ASN A 646 -22.03 1.75 30.74
N THR A 647 -22.03 2.31 29.53
CA THR A 647 -20.98 2.01 28.54
C THR A 647 -19.69 2.72 28.95
N HIS A 648 -18.64 1.93 29.23
CA HIS A 648 -17.31 2.44 29.56
C HIS A 648 -16.53 2.84 28.31
N LEU A 649 -15.77 3.93 28.42
CA LEU A 649 -14.83 4.39 27.39
C LEU A 649 -13.44 3.85 27.69
N PHE A 650 -12.71 3.33 26.70
CA PHE A 650 -11.34 2.84 26.87
C PHE A 650 -10.34 3.58 25.98
N PRO A 651 -9.04 3.60 26.33
CA PRO A 651 -8.00 4.11 25.44
C PRO A 651 -8.02 3.36 24.11
N GLY A 652 -7.94 4.10 23.00
CA GLY A 652 -8.01 3.54 21.65
C GLY A 652 -9.43 3.37 21.09
N ASP A 653 -10.49 3.60 21.89
CA ASP A 653 -11.84 3.69 21.34
C ASP A 653 -11.97 4.89 20.40
N HIS A 654 -12.66 4.70 19.29
CA HIS A 654 -13.06 5.76 18.37
C HIS A 654 -14.47 6.21 18.73
N ILE A 655 -14.61 7.45 19.19
CA ILE A 655 -15.91 8.02 19.54
C ILE A 655 -16.42 8.83 18.36
N PHE A 656 -17.67 8.60 17.98
CA PHE A 656 -18.45 9.43 17.07
C PHE A 656 -19.43 10.26 17.87
N ALA A 657 -19.32 11.59 17.82
CA ALA A 657 -20.26 12.47 18.50
C ALA A 657 -20.76 13.62 17.64
N THR A 658 -21.89 14.17 18.08
CA THR A 658 -22.55 15.31 17.46
C THR A 658 -22.73 16.46 18.46
N GLY A 659 -22.62 17.69 17.96
CA GLY A 659 -22.80 18.93 18.70
C GLY A 659 -22.45 20.15 17.86
N SER A 660 -22.57 21.34 18.43
CA SER A 660 -22.00 22.56 17.84
C SER A 660 -20.47 22.49 17.86
N GLN A 661 -19.80 23.30 17.03
CA GLN A 661 -18.33 23.29 16.94
C GLN A 661 -17.66 23.61 18.29
N GLU A 662 -18.27 24.46 19.10
CA GLU A 662 -17.80 24.77 20.45
C GLU A 662 -18.01 23.60 21.43
N GLU A 663 -19.15 22.90 21.34
CA GLU A 663 -19.45 21.74 22.19
C GLU A 663 -18.50 20.57 21.91
N LEU A 664 -18.20 20.31 20.63
CA LEU A 664 -17.26 19.28 20.22
C LEU A 664 -15.82 19.61 20.66
N GLN A 665 -15.41 20.87 20.59
CA GLN A 665 -14.11 21.30 21.12
C GLN A 665 -14.00 21.12 22.64
N ARG A 666 -15.04 21.49 23.40
CA ARG A 666 -15.06 21.26 24.86
C ARG A 666 -15.00 19.78 25.20
N LEU A 667 -15.73 18.95 24.46
CA LEU A 667 -15.70 17.50 24.63
C LEU A 667 -14.30 16.93 24.35
N ARG A 668 -13.65 17.40 23.29
CA ARG A 668 -12.28 17.00 22.95
C ARG A 668 -11.27 17.38 24.03
N GLN A 669 -11.35 18.61 24.55
CA GLN A 669 -10.48 19.06 25.62
C GLN A 669 -10.69 18.22 26.88
N PHE A 670 -11.94 18.00 27.27
CA PHE A 670 -12.29 17.21 28.46
C PHE A 670 -11.80 15.76 28.40
N LEU A 671 -11.83 15.12 27.23
CA LEU A 671 -11.38 13.72 27.06
C LEU A 671 -9.85 13.60 26.85
N SER A 672 -9.15 14.70 26.57
CA SER A 672 -7.70 14.71 26.34
C SER A 672 -6.86 15.20 27.53
N GLU A 673 -7.51 15.71 28.59
CA GLU A 673 -6.84 16.07 29.85
C GLU A 673 -6.29 14.82 30.54
N SER A 674 -4.98 14.57 30.36
CA SER A 674 -4.23 13.56 31.12
C SER A 674 -3.99 14.05 32.55
N PRO A 675 -4.15 13.21 33.57
CA PRO A 675 -3.43 13.44 34.81
C PRO A 675 -1.94 13.27 34.47
N ALA A 676 -1.08 14.12 35.02
CA ALA A 676 0.30 13.71 35.19
C ALA A 676 0.23 12.42 36.01
N LEU A 677 0.59 11.29 35.42
CA LEU A 677 0.82 10.07 36.19
C LEU A 677 2.02 10.42 37.08
N GLU A 678 1.76 10.74 38.35
CA GLU A 678 2.76 10.52 39.39
C GLU A 678 3.09 9.04 39.30
N ASP A 679 4.34 8.78 38.92
CA ASP A 679 4.90 7.45 38.89
C ASP A 679 4.96 6.94 40.33
N ASP A 680 3.87 6.33 40.80
CA ASP A 680 3.80 5.67 42.11
C ASP A 680 4.74 4.43 42.18
N GLY A 681 5.59 4.20 41.17
CA GLY A 681 6.62 3.17 41.18
C GLY A 681 6.08 1.75 41.17
N ILE A 682 4.80 1.56 40.84
CA ILE A 682 4.20 0.23 40.71
C ILE A 682 4.55 -0.32 39.33
N ASP A 683 5.67 -1.02 39.26
CA ASP A 683 6.10 -1.74 38.06
C ASP A 683 5.21 -2.98 37.86
N PHE A 684 4.26 -2.90 36.92
CA PHE A 684 3.31 -3.98 36.62
C PHE A 684 3.97 -5.17 35.89
N ASN A 685 5.26 -5.09 35.54
CA ASN A 685 5.96 -6.15 34.81
C ASN A 685 6.52 -7.28 35.68
N ASP A 686 6.41 -7.19 37.01
CA ASP A 686 7.11 -8.09 37.96
C ASP A 686 6.18 -8.97 38.83
N ALA A 687 4.99 -9.32 38.33
CA ALA A 687 4.13 -10.28 39.03
C ALA A 687 4.74 -11.70 38.95
N ILE A 688 5.27 -12.19 40.06
CA ILE A 688 5.86 -13.53 40.18
C ILE A 688 5.04 -14.44 41.09
N LEU A 689 5.19 -15.75 40.88
CA LEU A 689 4.69 -16.79 41.77
C LEU A 689 5.79 -17.16 42.77
N GLY A 690 5.49 -17.03 44.06
CA GLY A 690 6.39 -17.42 45.15
C GLY A 690 5.72 -18.39 46.11
N SER A 691 6.51 -19.19 46.82
CA SER A 691 6.01 -20.11 47.85
C SER A 691 6.62 -19.79 49.20
N VAL A 692 5.81 -19.76 50.24
CA VAL A 692 6.24 -19.50 51.62
C VAL A 692 5.65 -20.55 52.56
N ILE A 693 6.39 -20.91 53.61
CA ILE A 693 5.97 -21.91 54.61
C ILE A 693 5.64 -21.18 55.90
N VAL A 694 4.54 -21.56 56.55
CA VAL A 694 4.19 -21.04 57.88
C VAL A 694 5.01 -21.75 58.95
N GLU A 695 5.94 -21.03 59.58
CA GLU A 695 6.81 -21.52 60.65
C GLU A 695 6.15 -21.42 62.04
N PRO A 696 6.54 -22.28 63.00
CA PRO A 696 6.00 -22.25 64.36
C PRO A 696 6.39 -20.95 65.09
N GLY A 697 5.43 -20.26 65.70
CA GLY A 697 5.63 -18.97 66.36
C GLY A 697 5.55 -17.75 65.43
N SER A 698 5.18 -17.94 64.16
CA SER A 698 4.98 -16.84 63.21
C SER A 698 3.65 -16.10 63.44
N ALA A 699 3.58 -14.83 63.04
CA ALA A 699 2.36 -14.03 63.18
C ALA A 699 1.17 -14.58 62.34
N ALA A 700 1.47 -15.38 61.32
CA ALA A 700 0.49 -16.06 60.49
C ALA A 700 -0.11 -17.33 61.14
N GLU A 701 0.53 -17.91 62.16
CA GLU A 701 0.06 -19.13 62.82
C GLU A 701 -1.31 -18.92 63.47
N GLY A 702 -2.29 -19.77 63.13
CA GLY A 702 -3.64 -19.72 63.67
C GLY A 702 -4.49 -18.53 63.19
N SER A 703 -3.94 -17.63 62.38
CA SER A 703 -4.66 -16.49 61.81
C SER A 703 -5.34 -16.87 60.50
N THR A 704 -6.53 -16.30 60.25
CA THR A 704 -7.23 -16.47 58.97
C THR A 704 -6.75 -15.47 57.94
N LEU A 705 -6.82 -15.83 56.65
CA LEU A 705 -6.43 -14.92 55.56
C LEU A 705 -7.24 -13.61 55.58
N ARG A 706 -8.50 -13.67 56.00
CA ARG A 706 -9.34 -12.48 56.20
C ARG A 706 -8.81 -11.54 57.28
N LYS A 707 -8.25 -12.08 58.37
CA LYS A 707 -7.67 -11.28 59.46
C LYS A 707 -6.32 -10.70 59.05
N LEU A 708 -5.51 -11.46 58.32
CA LEU A 708 -4.20 -11.03 57.82
C LEU A 708 -4.31 -9.97 56.71
N ASN A 709 -5.37 -10.00 55.89
CA ASN A 709 -5.69 -8.98 54.89
C ASN A 709 -4.52 -8.62 53.93
N TRP A 710 -3.68 -9.61 53.61
CA TRP A 710 -2.52 -9.45 52.73
C TRP A 710 -2.80 -8.87 51.34
N PRO A 711 -3.96 -9.12 50.69
CA PRO A 711 -4.28 -8.46 49.42
C PRO A 711 -4.32 -6.94 49.53
N ARG A 712 -4.75 -6.42 50.68
CA ARG A 712 -4.88 -4.98 50.92
C ARG A 712 -3.64 -4.37 51.58
N LEU A 713 -2.96 -5.12 52.45
CA LEU A 713 -1.80 -4.62 53.20
C LEU A 713 -0.48 -4.79 52.46
N LEU A 714 -0.30 -5.90 51.74
CA LEU A 714 0.97 -6.26 51.09
C LEU A 714 0.83 -6.40 49.56
N GLY A 715 -0.38 -6.31 49.02
CA GLY A 715 -0.65 -6.48 47.59
C GLY A 715 -0.49 -7.92 47.11
N ILE A 716 -0.70 -8.91 48.00
CA ILE A 716 -0.50 -10.33 47.69
C ILE A 716 -1.79 -11.11 47.69
N GLN A 717 -1.93 -11.98 46.69
CA GLN A 717 -3.00 -12.97 46.62
C GLN A 717 -2.46 -14.36 46.95
N VAL A 718 -3.07 -15.03 47.94
CA VAL A 718 -2.83 -16.46 48.20
C VAL A 718 -3.68 -17.27 47.22
N VAL A 719 -3.03 -18.02 46.34
CA VAL A 719 -3.67 -18.79 45.27
C VAL A 719 -4.02 -20.19 45.74
N ALA A 720 -3.14 -20.82 46.51
CA ALA A 720 -3.35 -22.18 47.02
C ALA A 720 -2.60 -22.41 48.33
N VAL A 721 -3.12 -23.34 49.14
CA VAL A 721 -2.47 -23.83 50.35
C VAL A 721 -2.29 -25.34 50.22
N ARG A 722 -1.09 -25.81 50.55
CA ARG A 722 -0.75 -27.24 50.55
C ARG A 722 -0.40 -27.68 51.97
N ARG A 723 -1.14 -28.68 52.48
CA ARG A 723 -0.94 -29.27 53.82
C ARG A 723 -0.47 -30.71 53.70
N ASP A 724 0.50 -31.10 54.52
CA ASP A 724 0.93 -32.51 54.71
C ASP A 724 1.08 -33.32 53.42
N GLY A 725 1.66 -32.71 52.38
CA GLY A 725 1.89 -33.36 51.08
C GLY A 725 0.66 -33.56 50.18
N GLN A 726 -0.55 -33.17 50.62
CA GLN A 726 -1.78 -33.25 49.82
C GLN A 726 -1.74 -32.32 48.59
N ALA A 727 -2.72 -32.43 47.69
CA ALA A 727 -2.81 -31.53 46.54
C ALA A 727 -3.08 -30.08 47.00
N PRO A 728 -2.51 -29.06 46.33
CA PRO A 728 -2.76 -27.66 46.66
C PRO A 728 -4.24 -27.32 46.43
N VAL A 729 -4.91 -26.77 47.45
CA VAL A 729 -6.32 -26.38 47.42
C VAL A 729 -6.43 -24.86 47.54
N PRO A 730 -7.32 -24.19 46.79
CA PRO A 730 -7.58 -22.76 46.99
C PRO A 730 -8.11 -22.51 48.42
N PRO A 731 -7.48 -21.62 49.20
CA PRO A 731 -7.86 -21.43 50.60
C PRO A 731 -9.19 -20.71 50.75
N SER A 732 -9.95 -21.10 51.78
CA SER A 732 -11.12 -20.33 52.22
C SER A 732 -10.66 -19.12 53.06
N PRO A 733 -11.26 -17.92 52.90
CA PRO A 733 -10.87 -16.73 53.66
C PRO A 733 -10.97 -16.86 55.18
N GLU A 734 -11.80 -17.79 55.67
CA GLU A 734 -12.10 -18.01 57.09
C GLU A 734 -11.32 -19.17 57.69
N GLU A 735 -10.55 -19.91 56.89
CA GLU A 735 -9.76 -21.03 57.37
C GLU A 735 -8.45 -20.54 58.02
N PRO A 736 -8.12 -20.99 59.25
CA PRO A 736 -6.87 -20.61 59.90
C PRO A 736 -5.68 -21.33 59.26
N LEU A 737 -4.57 -20.61 59.10
CA LEU A 737 -3.30 -21.16 58.64
C LEU A 737 -2.65 -21.99 59.75
N LYS A 738 -2.11 -23.16 59.39
CA LYS A 738 -1.44 -24.08 60.32
C LYS A 738 0.06 -24.08 60.09
N VAL A 739 0.81 -24.43 61.15
CA VAL A 739 2.26 -24.65 61.05
C VAL A 739 2.54 -25.75 60.02
N GLY A 740 3.45 -25.48 59.09
CA GLY A 740 3.78 -26.37 57.98
C GLY A 740 2.93 -26.17 56.72
N ASP A 741 1.96 -25.24 56.71
CA ASP A 741 1.21 -24.90 55.50
C ASP A 741 2.15 -24.25 54.46
N HIS A 742 2.19 -24.80 53.25
CA HIS A 742 2.87 -24.19 52.11
C HIS A 742 1.89 -23.31 51.33
N LEU A 743 2.11 -22.01 51.33
CA LEU A 743 1.29 -21.00 50.67
C LEU A 743 1.88 -20.65 49.32
N LEU A 744 1.08 -20.77 48.26
CA LEU A 744 1.41 -20.27 46.93
C LEU A 744 0.87 -18.84 46.79
N LEU A 745 1.75 -17.89 46.54
CA LEU A 745 1.49 -16.46 46.54
C LEU A 745 1.75 -15.86 45.15
N VAL A 746 0.90 -14.92 44.76
CA VAL A 746 1.11 -14.06 43.57
C VAL A 746 1.26 -12.62 44.04
N GLY A 747 2.36 -11.98 43.64
CA GLY A 747 2.68 -10.60 43.96
C GLY A 747 4.04 -10.18 43.40
N THR A 748 4.51 -8.99 43.76
CA THR A 748 5.87 -8.55 43.40
C THR A 748 6.92 -9.27 44.26
N SER A 749 8.17 -9.35 43.78
CA SER A 749 9.28 -9.96 44.54
C SER A 749 9.45 -9.36 45.94
N LYS A 750 9.29 -8.03 46.05
CA LYS A 750 9.34 -7.31 47.33
C LYS A 750 8.20 -7.71 48.26
N SER A 751 6.96 -7.70 47.78
CA SER A 751 5.80 -8.09 48.58
C SER A 751 5.92 -9.53 49.11
N ILE A 752 6.43 -10.46 48.29
CA ILE A 752 6.57 -11.87 48.69
C ILE A 752 7.64 -12.01 49.78
N GLY A 753 8.72 -11.23 49.70
CA GLY A 753 9.70 -11.09 50.78
C GLY A 753 9.07 -10.59 52.09
N ASP A 754 8.24 -9.55 52.03
CA ASP A 754 7.56 -8.99 53.21
C ASP A 754 6.58 -9.99 53.85
N THR A 755 5.96 -10.86 53.06
CA THR A 755 5.10 -11.93 53.58
C THR A 755 5.90 -13.03 54.27
N LYS A 756 7.14 -13.27 53.83
CA LYS A 756 8.06 -14.20 54.47
C LYS A 756 8.36 -13.80 55.92
N LEU A 757 8.50 -12.50 56.20
CA LEU A 757 8.72 -11.97 57.56
C LEU A 757 7.54 -12.22 58.51
N GLN A 758 6.30 -12.28 58.00
CA GLN A 758 5.11 -12.55 58.81
C GLN A 758 4.83 -14.06 59.01
N THR A 759 5.51 -14.90 58.25
CA THR A 759 5.34 -16.36 58.24
C THR A 759 6.58 -17.10 58.79
N SER A 760 7.67 -16.39 59.07
CA SER A 760 8.84 -16.88 59.81
C SER A 760 8.76 -16.58 61.31
N SER A 761 9.44 -17.36 62.15
CA SER A 761 9.56 -17.08 63.59
C SER A 761 10.40 -15.80 63.84
N PRO A 762 10.08 -14.96 64.84
CA PRO A 762 10.97 -13.88 65.24
C PRO A 762 12.26 -14.45 65.83
N GLU A 763 13.42 -14.07 65.29
CA GLU A 763 14.74 -14.40 65.87
C GLU A 763 14.82 -13.91 67.33
N PRO A 764 15.37 -14.69 68.27
CA PRO A 764 15.61 -14.21 69.63
C PRO A 764 16.69 -13.12 69.60
N GLU A 765 16.39 -11.93 70.14
CA GLU A 765 17.36 -10.85 70.38
C GLU A 765 18.55 -11.40 71.20
N GLU A 766 19.76 -11.35 70.63
CA GLU A 766 21.00 -11.58 71.39
C GLU A 766 21.10 -10.56 72.53
N PRO A 767 21.35 -10.98 73.79
CA PRO A 767 21.54 -10.04 74.88
C PRO A 767 22.86 -9.26 74.67
N PRO A 768 22.94 -7.99 75.12
CA PRO A 768 24.11 -7.16 74.88
C PRO A 768 25.31 -7.73 75.65
N GLU A 769 26.43 -7.92 74.94
CA GLU A 769 27.71 -8.27 75.56
C GLU A 769 28.03 -7.28 76.70
N ARG A 770 28.10 -7.81 77.94
CA ARG A 770 28.77 -7.15 79.05
C ARG A 770 30.14 -7.81 79.22
N GLY A 771 31.21 -7.05 79.00
CA GLY A 771 32.57 -7.38 79.46
C GLY A 771 33.58 -7.52 78.34
#